data_AF-A0A661SFF7-F1
#
_entry.id   AF-A0A661SFF7-F1
#
_cell.length_a   1.000
_cell.length_b   1.000
_cell.length_c   1.000
_cell.angle_alpha   90.00
_cell.angle_beta   90.00
_cell.angle_gamma   90.00
#
_symmetry.space_group_name_H-M   'P 1'
#
loop_
_entity.id
_entity.type
_entity.pdbx_description
1 polymer ?
#
loop_
_entity_poly.entity_id
_entity_poly.type
_entity_poly.pdbx_seq_one_letter_code
_entity_poly.pdbx_strand_id
1 'polypeptide(L)'
;MRQKQILWGALILYFLFAGHVFSEDNVAEVESPPIVSKIIVEIDEARGDKAKWVEMAKKLIFLREGEPLSTERFQETLEALKVCKKFQNIHADASDGTEEITITFQLTPFRQIKDIKINDASPLFEREILNVMTIYIGDAFVQEELSKQKTLIEKIFQNEGFVDPKVEVTAKEDPEDGYFTVYVNIERGDYFSVRNLEIEGNKAFSNARLKLRMKTWTASLLPRGPGRFIEKNLREDVKNLTEYYREKGYPDAVIDSKIEKDPETKGVSVAVIIKEGNEYDVEFEGNEEFWDLTLKKDLVLFKEGNRNNFGIRKSVRNIKDHYRKAGYLKADVKVEDEIKDDEAVRMLCFVIDEGPQSLVESIQIKGNHLFDEKKIKKQMLTQLPGILANGAFVPEVLKEDMNAVISLYFNQGYKNTKVEKDVKWSEDRQKVSVRLDISEGVQTLVSSVSLPESGILSSEEMRDIIQVKVKTPFLKSLVQEDEKSLASVISEKGYPHVDVKGEISIKEDQSEAAVKYNVTEGPYVKMGEVYLTGNFRTEKRIVLNELEIEPEAPFSLVKLLEAQRNIRNMNIFDSVQFKAIGLKEKSDEIHLFVEMEEKKPYFVEVGMGYDTERSFFAHAKSGDRNLFGTNKSAWLSGEVSQIGYR
;
A
#
# COMPACT_ATOMS: atom_id res chain seq x y z
N MET A 1 -33.34 6.69 -20.25
CA MET A 1 -33.87 7.93 -20.86
C MET A 1 -32.68 8.84 -21.15
N ARG A 2 -32.31 8.96 -22.42
CA ARG A 2 -31.26 9.85 -22.93
C ARG A 2 -31.95 11.11 -23.45
N GLN A 3 -31.84 12.22 -22.71
CA GLN A 3 -31.92 13.61 -23.19
C GLN A 3 -31.97 14.52 -21.96
N LYS A 4 -30.81 15.07 -21.58
CA LYS A 4 -30.61 16.32 -20.80
C LYS A 4 -29.10 16.47 -20.48
N GLN A 5 -28.28 16.45 -21.54
CA GLN A 5 -26.85 16.79 -21.49
C GLN A 5 -26.55 17.72 -22.68
N ILE A 6 -27.16 18.90 -22.70
CA ILE A 6 -26.77 19.97 -23.64
C ILE A 6 -26.96 21.28 -22.89
N LEU A 7 -25.87 21.82 -22.34
CA LEU A 7 -25.57 23.23 -22.05
C LEU A 7 -24.26 23.31 -21.23
N TRP A 8 -23.21 22.63 -21.72
CA TRP A 8 -21.84 22.81 -21.22
C TRP A 8 -21.07 23.87 -22.03
N GLY A 9 -21.69 24.38 -23.09
CA GLY A 9 -21.07 25.26 -24.07
C GLY A 9 -21.32 26.75 -23.85
N ALA A 10 -22.42 27.20 -23.25
CA ALA A 10 -22.81 28.62 -23.34
C ALA A 10 -21.84 29.59 -22.62
N LEU A 11 -21.38 29.25 -21.40
CA LEU A 11 -20.47 30.11 -20.62
C LEU A 11 -19.03 30.10 -21.14
N ILE A 12 -18.57 28.97 -21.70
CA ILE A 12 -17.23 28.86 -22.31
C ILE A 12 -17.24 29.35 -23.78
N LEU A 13 -18.34 29.18 -24.52
CA LEU A 13 -18.49 29.75 -25.87
C LEU A 13 -18.61 31.28 -25.82
N TYR A 14 -19.23 31.86 -24.80
CA TYR A 14 -19.29 33.32 -24.69
C TYR A 14 -17.88 33.93 -24.65
N PHE A 15 -16.94 33.30 -23.93
CA PHE A 15 -15.53 33.71 -23.90
C PHE A 15 -14.70 33.25 -25.12
N LEU A 16 -15.01 32.11 -25.75
CA LEU A 16 -14.30 31.66 -26.96
C LEU A 16 -14.73 32.43 -28.23
N PHE A 17 -15.96 32.93 -28.31
CA PHE A 17 -16.45 33.69 -29.48
C PHE A 17 -16.13 35.19 -29.42
N ALA A 18 -15.92 35.77 -28.23
CA ALA A 18 -15.39 37.14 -28.12
C ALA A 18 -13.93 37.24 -28.59
N GLY A 19 -13.22 36.10 -28.69
CA GLY A 19 -11.78 36.07 -28.96
C GLY A 19 -11.33 35.93 -30.41
N HIS A 20 -12.16 35.60 -31.40
CA HIS A 20 -11.67 35.33 -32.77
C HIS A 20 -12.71 35.61 -33.87
N VAL A 21 -12.73 36.84 -34.40
CA VAL A 21 -12.73 37.23 -35.83
C VAL A 21 -12.54 38.74 -35.84
N PHE A 22 -11.37 39.27 -36.23
CA PHE A 22 -11.25 40.47 -37.07
C PHE A 22 -9.79 40.68 -37.49
N SER A 23 -9.62 41.06 -38.76
CA SER A 23 -8.37 41.43 -39.40
C SER A 23 -7.74 42.66 -38.75
N GLU A 24 -6.41 42.78 -38.91
CA GLU A 24 -5.61 43.97 -38.63
C GLU A 24 -6.26 45.22 -39.22
N ASP A 25 -6.95 45.99 -38.36
CA ASP A 25 -7.17 47.44 -38.41
C ASP A 25 -8.38 47.78 -37.53
N ASN A 26 -8.19 47.74 -36.22
CA ASN A 26 -8.88 48.56 -35.21
C ASN A 26 -8.44 48.11 -33.81
N VAL A 27 -7.90 49.04 -33.02
CA VAL A 27 -7.64 48.84 -31.60
C VAL A 27 -9.00 48.85 -30.89
N ALA A 28 -9.64 47.68 -30.83
CA ALA A 28 -10.86 47.47 -30.06
C ALA A 28 -10.50 47.23 -28.59
N GLU A 29 -11.22 47.91 -27.72
CA GLU A 29 -11.14 47.85 -26.26
C GLU A 29 -11.03 46.42 -25.75
N VAL A 30 -10.11 46.20 -24.82
CA VAL A 30 -10.18 45.04 -23.93
C VAL A 30 -11.44 45.23 -23.10
N GLU A 31 -12.57 44.63 -23.52
CA GLU A 31 -13.79 44.56 -22.71
C GLU A 31 -13.37 44.04 -21.34
N SER A 32 -13.50 44.89 -20.32
CA SER A 32 -13.16 44.51 -18.95
C SER A 32 -14.06 43.34 -18.56
N PRO A 33 -13.53 42.29 -17.90
CA PRO A 33 -14.34 41.16 -17.52
C PRO A 33 -15.58 41.65 -16.74
N PRO A 34 -16.77 41.15 -17.08
CA PRO A 34 -18.02 41.63 -16.51
C PRO A 34 -18.00 41.49 -14.98
N ILE A 35 -18.60 42.47 -14.30
CA ILE A 35 -18.64 42.51 -12.84
C ILE A 35 -19.73 41.56 -12.37
N VAL A 36 -19.42 40.72 -11.38
CA VAL A 36 -20.42 39.84 -10.76
C VAL A 36 -21.34 40.70 -9.90
N SER A 37 -22.55 40.99 -10.38
CA SER A 37 -23.50 41.85 -9.66
C SER A 37 -24.21 41.10 -8.54
N LYS A 38 -24.46 39.80 -8.72
CA LYS A 38 -25.15 38.97 -7.72
C LYS A 38 -24.86 37.49 -7.87
N ILE A 39 -24.78 36.78 -6.74
CA ILE A 39 -24.65 35.32 -6.69
C ILE A 39 -25.91 34.71 -6.04
N ILE A 40 -26.63 33.92 -6.81
CA ILE A 40 -27.84 33.20 -6.38
C ILE A 40 -27.52 31.72 -6.24
N VAL A 41 -27.99 31.09 -5.17
CA VAL A 41 -27.89 29.64 -4.96
C VAL A 41 -29.28 29.07 -4.77
N GLU A 42 -29.67 28.17 -5.66
CA GLU A 42 -30.95 27.46 -5.65
C GLU A 42 -30.72 25.99 -5.32
N ILE A 43 -31.49 25.45 -4.38
CA ILE A 43 -31.41 24.04 -3.98
C ILE A 43 -32.65 23.30 -4.46
N ASP A 44 -32.44 22.42 -5.43
CA ASP A 44 -33.45 21.56 -6.02
C ASP A 44 -33.63 20.28 -5.21
N GLU A 45 -34.88 19.82 -5.10
CA GLU A 45 -35.27 18.54 -4.50
C GLU A 45 -34.77 18.26 -3.06
N ALA A 46 -34.26 19.27 -2.33
CA ALA A 46 -33.84 19.08 -0.95
C ALA A 46 -35.02 18.74 -0.03
N ARG A 47 -34.89 17.64 0.72
CA ARG A 47 -35.66 17.37 1.94
C ARG A 47 -34.95 18.02 3.14
N GLY A 48 -35.71 18.53 4.10
CA GLY A 48 -35.19 19.24 5.27
C GLY A 48 -35.00 20.76 5.07
N ASP A 49 -34.09 21.36 5.85
CA ASP A 49 -33.85 22.80 5.88
C ASP A 49 -32.98 23.28 4.70
N LYS A 50 -33.63 23.83 3.67
CA LYS A 50 -32.96 24.37 2.47
C LYS A 50 -31.97 25.49 2.79
N ALA A 51 -32.17 26.25 3.88
CA ALA A 51 -31.30 27.37 4.21
C ALA A 51 -29.87 26.90 4.54
N LYS A 52 -29.72 25.76 5.21
CA LYS A 52 -28.41 25.17 5.55
C LYS A 52 -27.61 24.76 4.31
N TRP A 53 -28.29 24.22 3.30
CA TRP A 53 -27.67 23.85 2.02
C TRP A 53 -27.18 25.08 1.26
N VAL A 54 -28.00 26.13 1.23
CA VAL A 54 -27.65 27.42 0.62
C VAL A 54 -26.43 28.04 1.33
N GLU A 55 -26.44 28.08 2.66
CA GLU A 55 -25.32 28.64 3.44
C GLU A 55 -24.01 27.88 3.19
N MET A 56 -24.06 26.54 3.20
CA MET A 56 -22.90 25.69 2.90
C MET A 56 -22.37 25.95 1.48
N ALA A 57 -23.25 25.97 0.48
CA ALA A 57 -22.85 26.20 -0.91
C ALA A 57 -22.22 27.60 -1.07
N LYS A 58 -22.77 28.63 -0.43
CA LYS A 58 -22.20 29.98 -0.45
C LYS A 58 -20.77 30.04 0.10
N LYS A 59 -20.46 29.29 1.17
CA LYS A 59 -19.10 29.20 1.72
C LYS A 59 -18.09 28.52 0.77
N LEU A 60 -18.57 27.75 -0.21
CA LEU A 60 -17.73 27.07 -1.21
C LEU A 60 -17.64 27.82 -2.55
N ILE A 61 -18.30 28.98 -2.65
CA ILE A 61 -18.22 29.84 -3.83
C ILE A 61 -17.12 30.88 -3.59
N PHE A 62 -16.04 30.79 -4.36
CA PHE A 62 -14.88 31.69 -4.26
C PHE A 62 -15.04 32.97 -5.09
N LEU A 63 -16.17 33.12 -5.78
CA LEU A 63 -16.54 34.34 -6.50
C LEU A 63 -17.08 35.39 -5.52
N ARG A 64 -16.78 36.66 -5.78
CA ARG A 64 -17.21 37.79 -4.93
C ARG A 64 -18.08 38.74 -5.73
N GLU A 65 -19.17 39.19 -5.12
CA GLU A 65 -20.03 40.23 -5.70
C GLU A 65 -19.24 41.55 -5.76
N GLY A 66 -19.35 42.28 -6.87
CA GLY A 66 -18.63 43.52 -7.14
C GLY A 66 -17.21 43.34 -7.71
N GLU A 67 -16.70 42.11 -7.81
CA GLU A 67 -15.41 41.83 -8.46
C GLU A 67 -15.60 41.38 -9.92
N PRO A 68 -14.59 41.59 -10.80
CA PRO A 68 -14.64 41.06 -12.16
C PRO A 68 -14.67 39.53 -12.16
N LEU A 69 -15.45 38.94 -13.07
CA LEU A 69 -15.56 37.49 -13.18
C LEU A 69 -14.21 36.85 -13.55
N SER A 70 -13.62 36.11 -12.59
CA SER A 70 -12.41 35.31 -12.81
C SER A 70 -12.77 33.89 -13.23
N THR A 71 -12.29 33.48 -14.41
CA THR A 71 -12.45 32.09 -14.90
C THR A 71 -11.79 31.09 -13.95
N GLU A 72 -10.66 31.44 -13.36
CA GLU A 72 -9.93 30.59 -12.41
C GLU A 72 -10.79 30.34 -11.16
N ARG A 73 -11.28 31.40 -10.51
CA ARG A 73 -12.14 31.28 -9.32
C ARG A 73 -13.48 30.59 -9.60
N PHE A 74 -14.02 30.76 -10.80
CA PHE A 74 -15.22 30.04 -11.23
C PHE A 74 -14.94 28.53 -11.35
N GLN A 75 -13.81 28.15 -11.95
CA GLN A 75 -13.40 26.75 -12.02
C GLN A 75 -13.11 26.15 -10.63
N GLU A 76 -12.41 26.88 -9.76
CA GLU A 76 -12.15 26.48 -8.37
C GLU A 76 -13.46 26.30 -7.59
N THR A 77 -14.45 27.19 -7.78
CA THR A 77 -15.78 27.05 -7.18
C THR A 77 -16.47 25.77 -7.63
N LEU A 78 -16.46 25.49 -8.94
CA LEU A 78 -17.04 24.25 -9.47
C LEU A 78 -16.29 23.01 -8.98
N GLU A 79 -14.97 23.09 -8.84
CA GLU A 79 -14.14 22.02 -8.28
C GLU A 79 -14.49 21.80 -6.80
N ALA A 80 -14.57 22.85 -5.98
CA ALA A 80 -14.96 22.78 -4.57
C ALA A 80 -16.34 22.16 -4.37
N LEU A 81 -17.35 22.62 -5.13
CA LEU A 81 -18.72 22.07 -5.08
C LEU A 81 -18.78 20.60 -5.52
N LYS A 82 -17.90 20.16 -6.43
CA LYS A 82 -17.79 18.74 -6.83
C LYS A 82 -17.07 17.91 -5.77
N VAL A 83 -15.93 18.40 -5.28
CA VAL A 83 -15.04 17.68 -4.36
C VAL A 83 -15.70 17.48 -3.00
N CYS A 84 -16.57 18.41 -2.57
CA CYS A 84 -17.33 18.29 -1.33
C CYS A 84 -18.30 17.09 -1.34
N LYS A 85 -18.64 16.54 -2.53
CA LYS A 85 -19.56 15.42 -2.74
C LYS A 85 -20.87 15.56 -1.96
N LYS A 86 -21.38 16.79 -1.87
CA LYS A 86 -22.68 17.09 -1.25
C LYS A 86 -23.78 17.27 -2.30
N PHE A 87 -23.43 17.57 -3.54
CA PHE A 87 -24.37 17.82 -4.62
C PHE A 87 -24.16 16.87 -5.80
N GLN A 88 -25.23 16.19 -6.20
CA GLN A 88 -25.27 15.28 -7.35
C GLN A 88 -25.22 16.03 -8.67
N ASN A 89 -26.00 17.10 -8.78
CA ASN A 89 -26.03 17.97 -9.94
C ASN A 89 -25.61 19.36 -9.52
N ILE A 90 -24.68 19.95 -10.28
CA ILE A 90 -24.18 21.31 -10.11
C ILE A 90 -24.33 21.98 -11.47
N HIS A 91 -25.29 22.89 -11.57
CA HIS A 91 -25.49 23.72 -12.76
C HIS A 91 -25.24 25.17 -12.36
N ALA A 92 -24.52 25.90 -13.20
CA ALA A 92 -24.23 27.30 -13.00
C ALA A 92 -24.62 28.04 -14.27
N ASP A 93 -25.58 28.94 -14.15
CA ASP A 93 -26.07 29.79 -15.22
C ASP A 93 -25.69 31.23 -14.96
N ALA A 94 -25.39 31.96 -16.01
CA ALA A 94 -25.20 33.41 -15.99
C ALA A 94 -26.38 34.06 -16.73
N SER A 95 -27.00 35.08 -16.14
CA SER A 95 -28.06 35.87 -16.77
C SER A 95 -27.59 37.30 -17.01
N ASP A 96 -27.83 37.80 -18.22
CA ASP A 96 -27.11 38.92 -18.85
C ASP A 96 -27.44 40.32 -18.32
N GLY A 97 -26.34 41.05 -18.06
CA GLY A 97 -26.10 42.45 -18.42
C GLY A 97 -24.70 42.54 -19.06
N THR A 98 -24.47 43.48 -19.99
CA THR A 98 -23.19 43.58 -20.73
C THR A 98 -22.00 43.98 -19.84
N GLU A 99 -22.26 44.65 -18.71
CA GLU A 99 -21.24 45.06 -17.72
C GLU A 99 -21.43 44.39 -16.35
N GLU A 100 -22.64 43.91 -16.04
CA GLU A 100 -23.04 43.33 -14.76
C GLU A 100 -23.71 41.97 -14.97
N ILE A 101 -23.17 40.90 -14.39
CA ILE A 101 -23.70 39.53 -14.55
C ILE A 101 -24.18 38.97 -13.21
N THR A 102 -25.36 38.36 -13.23
CA THR A 102 -25.85 37.53 -12.12
C THR A 102 -25.56 36.06 -12.39
N ILE A 103 -24.94 35.37 -11.43
CA ILE A 103 -24.62 33.94 -11.51
C ILE A 103 -25.56 33.17 -10.59
N THR A 104 -26.27 32.17 -11.14
CA THR A 104 -27.17 31.29 -10.42
C THR A 104 -26.61 29.88 -10.39
N PHE A 105 -26.34 29.37 -9.19
CA PHE A 105 -25.94 27.98 -8.95
C PHE A 105 -27.16 27.14 -8.55
N GLN A 106 -27.59 26.24 -9.44
CA GLN A 106 -28.62 25.25 -9.16
C GLN A 106 -27.97 23.94 -8.70
N LEU A 107 -28.26 23.55 -7.47
CA LEU A 107 -27.62 22.42 -6.80
C LEU A 107 -28.68 21.39 -6.35
N THR A 108 -28.45 20.12 -6.65
CA THR A 108 -29.29 19.01 -6.16
C THR A 108 -28.49 18.18 -5.16
N PRO A 109 -28.88 18.06 -3.87
CA PRO A 109 -28.15 17.27 -2.89
C PRO A 109 -28.12 15.76 -3.21
N PHE A 110 -27.06 15.06 -2.79
CA PHE A 110 -27.00 13.60 -2.93
C PHE A 110 -28.03 12.88 -2.05
N ARG A 111 -28.77 11.94 -2.64
CA ARG A 111 -29.44 10.88 -1.89
C ARG A 111 -28.42 9.77 -1.66
N GLN A 112 -27.98 9.55 -0.42
CA GLN A 112 -26.89 8.62 -0.10
C GLN A 112 -27.38 7.25 0.37
N ILE A 113 -26.54 6.23 0.22
CA ILE A 113 -26.73 4.91 0.81
C ILE A 113 -26.29 4.97 2.27
N LYS A 114 -27.20 4.74 3.22
CA LYS A 114 -26.88 4.76 4.65
C LYS A 114 -26.51 3.39 5.23
N ASP A 115 -27.00 2.32 4.62
CA ASP A 115 -26.77 0.95 5.11
C ASP A 115 -26.98 -0.07 3.96
N ILE A 116 -26.27 -1.18 4.04
CA ILE A 116 -26.38 -2.33 3.13
C ILE A 116 -26.64 -3.57 3.97
N LYS A 117 -27.87 -4.08 3.89
CA LYS A 117 -28.32 -5.27 4.59
C LYS A 117 -28.29 -6.47 3.66
N ILE A 118 -27.51 -7.48 4.02
CA ILE A 118 -27.36 -8.71 3.24
C ILE A 118 -28.02 -9.84 4.02
N ASN A 119 -28.99 -10.49 3.40
CA ASN A 119 -29.68 -11.64 3.94
C ASN A 119 -29.20 -12.91 3.22
N ASP A 120 -29.00 -13.99 3.98
CA ASP A 120 -28.63 -15.31 3.47
C ASP A 120 -27.30 -15.39 2.68
N ALA A 121 -26.28 -14.67 3.15
CA ALA A 121 -24.92 -14.68 2.57
C ALA A 121 -24.21 -16.06 2.57
N SER A 122 -24.65 -17.00 3.43
CA SER A 122 -23.96 -18.27 3.66
C SER A 122 -23.87 -19.15 2.40
N PRO A 123 -22.70 -19.74 2.09
CA PRO A 123 -21.52 -19.88 2.95
C PRO A 123 -20.48 -18.76 2.87
N LEU A 124 -20.72 -17.73 2.05
CA LEU A 124 -19.87 -16.55 2.02
C LEU A 124 -20.13 -15.67 3.25
N PHE A 125 -19.12 -14.94 3.67
CA PHE A 125 -19.27 -13.89 4.66
C PHE A 125 -19.83 -12.63 4.01
N GLU A 126 -20.62 -11.84 4.76
CA GLU A 126 -21.14 -10.55 4.29
C GLU A 126 -20.05 -9.64 3.71
N ARG A 127 -18.86 -9.68 4.33
CA ARG A 127 -17.70 -8.89 3.87
C ARG A 127 -17.22 -9.29 2.47
N GLU A 128 -17.30 -10.58 2.11
CA GLU A 128 -16.90 -11.05 0.78
C GLU A 128 -17.87 -10.52 -0.29
N ILE A 129 -19.15 -10.42 0.04
CA ILE A 129 -20.18 -9.85 -0.83
C ILE A 129 -19.93 -8.34 -0.98
N LEU A 130 -19.74 -7.62 0.13
CA LEU A 130 -19.45 -6.18 0.11
C LEU A 130 -18.19 -5.85 -0.70
N ASN A 131 -17.14 -6.68 -0.62
CA ASN A 131 -15.90 -6.46 -1.37
C ASN A 131 -16.06 -6.59 -2.89
N VAL A 132 -17.09 -7.30 -3.38
CA VAL A 132 -17.36 -7.49 -4.81
C VAL A 132 -18.35 -6.45 -5.35
N MET A 133 -19.14 -5.84 -4.48
CA MET A 133 -20.00 -4.72 -4.83
C MET A 133 -19.18 -3.49 -5.21
N THR A 134 -19.74 -2.63 -6.06
CA THR A 134 -19.14 -1.34 -6.46
C THR A 134 -19.80 -0.15 -5.80
N ILE A 135 -20.76 -0.39 -4.91
CA ILE A 135 -21.43 0.63 -4.09
C ILE A 135 -21.12 0.36 -2.62
N TYR A 136 -20.90 1.43 -1.88
CA TYR A 136 -20.51 1.41 -0.47
C TYR A 136 -21.44 2.31 0.36
N ILE A 137 -21.34 2.18 1.68
CA ILE A 137 -22.06 3.06 2.59
C ILE A 137 -21.48 4.48 2.44
N GLY A 138 -22.35 5.47 2.27
CA GLY A 138 -21.98 6.87 2.00
C GLY A 138 -22.02 7.26 0.52
N ASP A 139 -22.02 6.29 -0.39
CA ASP A 139 -22.08 6.56 -1.83
C ASP A 139 -23.42 7.17 -2.25
N ALA A 140 -23.38 7.89 -3.38
CA ALA A 140 -24.58 8.37 -4.05
C ALA A 140 -25.45 7.20 -4.51
N PHE A 141 -26.74 7.28 -4.20
CA PHE A 141 -27.72 6.29 -4.64
C PHE A 141 -28.09 6.51 -6.11
N VAL A 142 -27.84 5.48 -6.93
CA VAL A 142 -28.23 5.43 -8.34
C VAL A 142 -28.98 4.12 -8.58
N GLN A 143 -30.28 4.21 -8.91
CA GLN A 143 -31.17 3.04 -9.06
C GLN A 143 -30.64 2.05 -10.12
N GLU A 144 -30.05 2.54 -11.20
CA GLU A 144 -29.53 1.73 -12.31
C GLU A 144 -28.35 0.84 -11.88
N GLU A 145 -27.56 1.25 -10.88
CA GLU A 145 -26.40 0.50 -10.41
C GLU A 145 -26.79 -0.78 -9.63
N LEU A 146 -28.02 -0.86 -9.10
CA LEU A 146 -28.50 -2.04 -8.36
C LEU A 146 -28.51 -3.30 -9.23
N SER A 147 -28.84 -3.14 -10.52
CA SER A 147 -28.81 -4.25 -11.49
C SER A 147 -27.42 -4.83 -11.70
N LYS A 148 -26.38 -3.98 -11.65
CA LYS A 148 -24.98 -4.42 -11.75
C LYS A 148 -24.55 -5.15 -10.48
N GLN A 149 -24.94 -4.65 -9.30
CA GLN A 149 -24.64 -5.32 -8.03
C GLN A 149 -25.20 -6.73 -8.00
N LYS A 150 -26.45 -6.91 -8.44
CA LYS A 150 -27.06 -8.24 -8.59
C LYS A 150 -26.16 -9.19 -9.37
N THR A 151 -25.76 -8.81 -10.60
CA THR A 151 -24.92 -9.66 -11.46
C THR A 151 -23.55 -9.96 -10.83
N LEU A 152 -22.95 -8.99 -10.14
CA LEU A 152 -21.66 -9.18 -9.47
C LEU A 152 -21.76 -10.22 -8.33
N ILE A 153 -22.83 -10.14 -7.53
CA ILE A 153 -23.09 -11.07 -6.42
C ILE A 153 -23.44 -12.47 -6.96
N GLU A 154 -24.27 -12.57 -8.00
CA GLU A 154 -24.56 -13.86 -8.66
C GLU A 154 -23.28 -14.52 -9.17
N LYS A 155 -22.38 -13.74 -9.78
CA LYS A 155 -21.11 -14.23 -10.31
C LYS A 155 -20.17 -14.77 -9.24
N ILE A 156 -20.05 -14.13 -8.06
CA ILE A 156 -19.23 -14.68 -6.98
C ILE A 156 -19.82 -16.00 -6.45
N PHE A 157 -21.14 -16.12 -6.31
CA PHE A 157 -21.77 -17.40 -5.94
C PHE A 157 -21.56 -18.48 -7.02
N GLN A 158 -21.64 -18.14 -8.30
CA GLN A 158 -21.31 -19.08 -9.39
C GLN A 158 -19.85 -19.56 -9.32
N ASN A 159 -18.91 -18.66 -9.04
CA ASN A 159 -17.49 -19.01 -8.84
C ASN A 159 -17.27 -19.91 -7.62
N GLU A 160 -18.11 -19.74 -6.60
CA GLU A 160 -18.16 -20.59 -5.41
C GLU A 160 -18.84 -21.95 -5.64
N GLY A 161 -19.33 -22.22 -6.85
CA GLY A 161 -19.86 -23.53 -7.27
C GLY A 161 -21.38 -23.65 -7.26
N PHE A 162 -22.13 -22.55 -7.14
CA PHE A 162 -23.59 -22.54 -7.26
C PHE A 162 -24.05 -22.49 -8.72
N VAL A 163 -25.12 -23.22 -9.05
CA VAL A 163 -25.56 -23.42 -10.45
C VAL A 163 -26.35 -22.23 -10.99
N ASP A 164 -27.31 -21.74 -10.20
CA ASP A 164 -28.21 -20.65 -10.58
C ASP A 164 -28.59 -19.83 -9.33
N PRO A 165 -27.64 -19.07 -8.74
CA PRO A 165 -27.95 -18.20 -7.62
C PRO A 165 -28.86 -17.07 -8.11
N LYS A 166 -29.94 -16.80 -7.37
CA LYS A 166 -30.83 -15.67 -7.63
C LYS A 166 -30.59 -14.61 -6.57
N VAL A 167 -30.21 -13.43 -7.02
CA VAL A 167 -30.01 -12.29 -6.12
C VAL A 167 -31.05 -11.23 -6.41
N GLU A 168 -31.68 -10.72 -5.36
CA GLU A 168 -32.56 -9.56 -5.43
C GLU A 168 -31.91 -8.39 -4.69
N VAL A 169 -31.70 -7.28 -5.40
CA VAL A 169 -31.17 -6.05 -4.81
C VAL A 169 -32.23 -4.97 -4.92
N THR A 170 -32.76 -4.55 -3.77
CA THR A 170 -33.77 -3.50 -3.67
C THR A 170 -33.27 -2.37 -2.78
N ALA A 171 -33.85 -1.18 -2.90
CA ALA A 171 -33.53 -0.06 -2.03
C ALA A 171 -34.82 0.55 -1.49
N LYS A 172 -34.80 0.96 -0.22
CA LYS A 172 -35.90 1.68 0.42
C LYS A 172 -35.38 3.01 0.95
N GLU A 173 -36.07 4.07 0.58
CA GLU A 173 -35.85 5.40 1.15
C GLU A 173 -36.39 5.44 2.57
N ASP A 174 -35.62 6.01 3.48
CA ASP A 174 -36.06 6.27 4.84
C ASP A 174 -36.87 7.58 4.89
N PRO A 175 -38.07 7.57 5.49
CA PRO A 175 -38.93 8.74 5.56
C PRO A 175 -38.37 9.89 6.42
N GLU A 176 -37.47 9.64 7.37
CA GLU A 176 -36.95 10.68 8.28
C GLU A 176 -35.83 11.50 7.65
N ASP A 177 -34.86 10.84 7.03
CA ASP A 177 -33.62 11.48 6.54
C ASP A 177 -33.51 11.51 4.99
N GLY A 178 -34.33 10.72 4.27
CA GLY A 178 -34.28 10.61 2.81
C GLY A 178 -33.11 9.79 2.26
N TYR A 179 -32.34 9.12 3.13
CA TYR A 179 -31.28 8.21 2.73
C TYR A 179 -31.83 6.82 2.38
N PHE A 180 -31.08 6.06 1.60
CA PHE A 180 -31.49 4.75 1.11
C PHE A 180 -30.79 3.64 1.90
N THR A 181 -31.56 2.63 2.31
CA THR A 181 -31.02 1.34 2.74
C THR A 181 -31.15 0.34 1.60
N VAL A 182 -30.03 -0.26 1.19
CA VAL A 182 -29.99 -1.30 0.17
C VAL A 182 -30.17 -2.66 0.85
N TYR A 183 -31.11 -3.45 0.34
CA TYR A 183 -31.39 -4.81 0.77
C TYR A 183 -30.94 -5.78 -0.31
N VAL A 184 -30.06 -6.70 0.04
CA VAL A 184 -29.57 -7.78 -0.80
C VAL A 184 -30.13 -9.09 -0.24
N ASN A 185 -31.05 -9.72 -0.97
CA ASN A 185 -31.58 -11.04 -0.64
C ASN A 185 -30.97 -12.08 -1.58
N ILE A 186 -30.41 -13.15 -1.03
CA ILE A 186 -29.65 -14.14 -1.80
C ILE A 186 -30.30 -15.52 -1.69
N GLU A 187 -30.82 -16.02 -2.80
CA GLU A 187 -31.19 -17.41 -2.97
C GLU A 187 -30.06 -18.14 -3.70
N ARG A 188 -29.14 -18.74 -2.96
CA ARG A 188 -27.93 -19.40 -3.51
C ARG A 188 -28.21 -20.52 -4.53
N GLY A 189 -29.41 -21.11 -4.52
CA GLY A 189 -29.75 -22.25 -5.37
C GLY A 189 -28.98 -23.53 -5.03
N ASP A 190 -29.02 -24.49 -5.96
CA ASP A 190 -28.25 -25.73 -5.83
C ASP A 190 -26.77 -25.52 -6.16
N TYR A 191 -25.93 -26.47 -5.73
CA TYR A 191 -24.50 -26.45 -5.99
C TYR A 191 -24.05 -27.65 -6.81
N PHE A 192 -22.98 -27.44 -7.57
CA PHE A 192 -22.28 -28.48 -8.28
C PHE A 192 -21.59 -29.43 -7.30
N SER A 193 -21.72 -30.74 -7.52
CA SER A 193 -21.03 -31.77 -6.73
C SER A 193 -20.17 -32.66 -7.63
N VAL A 194 -19.03 -33.11 -7.11
CA VAL A 194 -18.14 -34.02 -7.86
C VAL A 194 -18.79 -35.39 -7.95
N ARG A 195 -19.11 -35.84 -9.16
CA ARG A 195 -19.66 -37.17 -9.42
C ARG A 195 -18.59 -38.18 -9.70
N ASN A 196 -17.66 -37.81 -10.57
CA ASN A 196 -16.53 -38.63 -10.95
C ASN A 196 -15.27 -37.78 -10.96
N LEU A 197 -14.19 -38.37 -10.48
CA LEU A 197 -12.85 -37.80 -10.57
C LEU A 197 -11.93 -38.89 -11.10
N GLU A 198 -11.40 -38.68 -12.29
CA GLU A 198 -10.47 -39.60 -12.94
C GLU A 198 -9.08 -38.97 -12.95
N ILE A 199 -8.08 -39.81 -12.70
CA ILE A 199 -6.68 -39.43 -12.81
C ILE A 199 -6.07 -40.35 -13.86
N GLU A 200 -5.43 -39.74 -14.86
CA GLU A 200 -4.79 -40.42 -15.97
C GLU A 200 -3.30 -40.09 -16.01
N GLY A 201 -2.50 -41.06 -16.46
CA GLY A 201 -1.07 -40.87 -16.70
C GLY A 201 -0.18 -41.05 -15.46
N ASN A 202 -0.76 -41.34 -14.30
CA ASN A 202 0.01 -41.69 -13.11
C ASN A 202 0.43 -43.17 -13.10
N LYS A 203 1.74 -43.42 -13.06
CA LYS A 203 2.36 -44.74 -12.94
C LYS A 203 3.13 -44.86 -11.63
N ALA A 204 3.78 -43.78 -11.18
CA ALA A 204 4.56 -43.74 -9.95
C ALA A 204 3.72 -43.83 -8.66
N PHE A 205 2.54 -43.21 -8.66
CA PHE A 205 1.63 -43.21 -7.51
C PHE A 205 0.24 -43.73 -7.87
N SER A 206 -0.38 -44.46 -6.95
CA SER A 206 -1.72 -45.01 -7.17
C SER A 206 -2.81 -43.93 -7.16
N ASN A 207 -3.88 -44.16 -7.93
CA ASN A 207 -5.05 -43.28 -7.97
C ASN A 207 -5.60 -42.96 -6.58
N ALA A 208 -5.73 -43.97 -5.71
CA ALA A 208 -6.24 -43.77 -4.35
C ALA A 208 -5.36 -42.81 -3.53
N ARG A 209 -4.03 -42.92 -3.64
CA ARG A 209 -3.08 -42.07 -2.91
C ARG A 209 -3.16 -40.61 -3.35
N LEU A 210 -3.28 -40.36 -4.65
CA LEU A 210 -3.39 -39.01 -5.20
C LEU A 210 -4.76 -38.40 -4.85
N LYS A 211 -5.84 -39.16 -5.03
CA LYS A 211 -7.21 -38.74 -4.70
C LYS A 211 -7.35 -38.34 -3.22
N LEU A 212 -6.78 -39.11 -2.29
CA LEU A 212 -6.83 -38.78 -0.85
C LEU A 212 -6.08 -37.50 -0.48
N ARG A 213 -5.20 -36.98 -1.35
CA ARG A 213 -4.52 -35.69 -1.16
C ARG A 213 -5.29 -34.51 -1.76
N MET A 214 -6.31 -34.78 -2.57
CA MET A 214 -7.13 -33.75 -3.19
C MET A 214 -8.31 -33.41 -2.31
N LYS A 215 -8.38 -32.16 -1.84
CA LYS A 215 -9.53 -31.63 -1.10
C LYS A 215 -10.83 -31.81 -1.88
N THR A 216 -10.75 -31.62 -3.20
CA THR A 216 -11.86 -31.78 -4.16
C THR A 216 -12.49 -33.17 -4.09
N TRP A 217 -11.67 -34.22 -3.92
CA TRP A 217 -12.16 -35.59 -3.75
C TRP A 217 -12.59 -35.87 -2.32
N THR A 218 -11.78 -35.52 -1.32
CA THR A 218 -12.12 -35.84 0.08
C THR A 218 -13.40 -35.14 0.54
N ALA A 219 -13.72 -33.97 -0.02
CA ALA A 219 -14.96 -33.26 0.26
C ALA A 219 -16.22 -34.01 -0.27
N SER A 220 -16.10 -34.79 -1.34
CA SER A 220 -17.23 -35.59 -1.84
C SER A 220 -17.52 -36.82 -0.98
N LEU A 221 -16.56 -37.24 -0.13
CA LEU A 221 -16.66 -38.40 0.75
C LEU A 221 -17.23 -38.06 2.15
N LEU A 222 -17.60 -36.80 2.41
CA LEU A 222 -18.07 -36.39 3.73
C LEU A 222 -19.43 -37.02 4.09
N PRO A 223 -19.66 -37.41 5.37
CA PRO A 223 -20.87 -38.10 5.80
C PRO A 223 -22.15 -37.25 5.71
N ARG A 224 -22.04 -35.93 5.47
CA ARG A 224 -23.16 -35.01 5.29
C ARG A 224 -23.62 -34.88 3.81
N GLY A 225 -23.09 -35.71 2.92
CA GLY A 225 -23.35 -35.69 1.47
C GLY A 225 -22.16 -35.17 0.67
N PRO A 226 -22.19 -35.31 -0.67
CA PRO A 226 -21.08 -34.87 -1.51
C PRO A 226 -20.92 -33.36 -1.40
N GLY A 227 -19.74 -32.92 -0.94
CA GLY A 227 -19.43 -31.51 -0.78
C GLY A 227 -19.51 -30.72 -2.09
N ARG A 228 -19.67 -29.41 -1.96
CA ARG A 228 -19.67 -28.44 -3.05
C ARG A 228 -18.35 -28.46 -3.83
N PHE A 229 -18.44 -28.54 -5.15
CA PHE A 229 -17.31 -28.39 -6.06
C PHE A 229 -16.90 -26.92 -6.16
N ILE A 230 -15.68 -26.63 -5.75
CA ILE A 230 -15.08 -25.28 -5.82
C ILE A 230 -13.85 -25.37 -6.71
N GLU A 231 -13.88 -24.69 -7.85
CA GLU A 231 -12.81 -24.76 -8.87
C GLU A 231 -11.46 -24.26 -8.34
N LYS A 232 -11.48 -23.31 -7.40
CA LYS A 232 -10.29 -22.87 -6.66
C LYS A 232 -9.61 -24.03 -5.91
N ASN A 233 -10.38 -24.89 -5.25
CA ASN A 233 -9.82 -26.03 -4.52
C ASN A 233 -9.15 -27.02 -5.48
N LEU A 234 -9.74 -27.28 -6.66
CA LEU A 234 -9.12 -28.14 -7.66
C LEU A 234 -7.79 -27.57 -8.17
N ARG A 235 -7.72 -26.25 -8.42
CA ARG A 235 -6.46 -25.60 -8.79
C ARG A 235 -5.39 -25.71 -7.70
N GLU A 236 -5.78 -25.54 -6.44
CA GLU A 236 -4.89 -25.76 -5.30
C GLU A 236 -4.45 -27.23 -5.20
N ASP A 237 -5.36 -28.17 -5.40
CA ASP A 237 -5.05 -29.60 -5.40
C ASP A 237 -4.06 -29.96 -6.51
N VAL A 238 -4.26 -29.48 -7.75
CA VAL A 238 -3.33 -29.68 -8.87
C VAL A 238 -1.94 -29.13 -8.54
N LYS A 239 -1.87 -27.93 -7.94
CA LYS A 239 -0.62 -27.33 -7.49
C LYS A 239 0.06 -28.18 -6.42
N ASN A 240 -0.68 -28.59 -5.38
CA ASN A 240 -0.16 -29.41 -4.28
C ASN A 240 0.30 -30.79 -4.76
N LEU A 241 -0.42 -31.39 -5.71
CA LEU A 241 0.01 -32.63 -6.36
C LEU A 241 1.30 -32.40 -7.15
N THR A 242 1.41 -31.30 -7.90
CA THR A 242 2.62 -30.97 -8.65
C THR A 242 3.82 -30.81 -7.70
N GLU A 243 3.66 -30.08 -6.60
CA GLU A 243 4.68 -29.93 -5.56
C GLU A 243 5.05 -31.29 -4.94
N TYR A 244 4.05 -32.11 -4.61
CA TYR A 244 4.26 -33.46 -4.07
C TYR A 244 5.06 -34.36 -5.04
N TYR A 245 4.75 -34.34 -6.34
CA TYR A 245 5.50 -35.08 -7.34
C TYR A 245 6.97 -34.63 -7.38
N ARG A 246 7.21 -33.31 -7.37
CA ARG A 246 8.56 -32.74 -7.38
C ARG A 246 9.34 -33.13 -6.12
N GLU A 247 8.73 -33.05 -4.94
CA GLU A 247 9.36 -33.48 -3.69
C GLU A 247 9.70 -34.97 -3.66
N LYS A 248 8.99 -35.79 -4.45
CA LYS A 248 9.20 -37.24 -4.55
C LYS A 248 10.10 -37.66 -5.70
N GLY A 249 10.81 -36.73 -6.32
CA GLY A 249 11.80 -37.06 -7.34
C GLY A 249 11.33 -36.81 -8.78
N TYR A 250 10.15 -36.25 -9.01
CA TYR A 250 9.60 -36.01 -10.35
C TYR A 250 9.55 -34.50 -10.67
N PRO A 251 10.70 -33.83 -10.85
CA PRO A 251 10.78 -32.38 -11.07
C PRO A 251 10.17 -31.92 -12.41
N ASP A 252 10.03 -32.83 -13.38
CA ASP A 252 9.43 -32.56 -14.69
C ASP A 252 7.91 -32.79 -14.73
N ALA A 253 7.31 -33.18 -13.61
CA ALA A 253 5.88 -33.47 -13.55
C ALA A 253 5.04 -32.26 -13.96
N VAL A 254 4.12 -32.50 -14.90
CA VAL A 254 3.10 -31.54 -15.35
C VAL A 254 1.74 -32.15 -15.08
N ILE A 255 0.92 -31.43 -14.33
CA ILE A 255 -0.43 -31.85 -13.97
C ILE A 255 -1.41 -30.81 -14.50
N ASP A 256 -2.31 -31.27 -15.37
CA ASP A 256 -3.40 -30.47 -15.91
C ASP A 256 -4.74 -31.03 -15.42
N SER A 257 -5.79 -30.21 -15.45
CA SER A 257 -7.15 -30.65 -15.11
C SER A 257 -8.16 -30.19 -16.13
N LYS A 258 -9.09 -31.06 -16.51
CA LYS A 258 -10.28 -30.76 -17.31
C LYS A 258 -11.53 -30.91 -16.46
N ILE A 259 -12.47 -30.00 -16.64
CA ILE A 259 -13.72 -29.94 -15.87
C ILE A 259 -14.87 -29.96 -16.87
N GLU A 260 -15.80 -30.90 -16.68
CA GLU A 260 -17.06 -30.96 -17.40
C GLU A 260 -18.20 -30.79 -16.39
N LYS A 261 -18.98 -29.73 -16.54
CA LYS A 261 -20.10 -29.38 -15.65
C LYS A 261 -21.39 -29.70 -16.39
N ASP A 262 -22.26 -30.49 -15.77
CA ASP A 262 -23.60 -30.80 -16.27
C ASP A 262 -24.64 -30.05 -15.41
N PRO A 263 -25.27 -28.98 -15.94
CA PRO A 263 -26.26 -28.20 -15.20
C PRO A 263 -27.54 -28.96 -14.86
N GLU A 264 -27.97 -29.91 -15.70
CA GLU A 264 -29.21 -30.67 -15.46
C GLU A 264 -29.03 -31.62 -14.29
N THR A 265 -27.88 -32.29 -14.27
CA THR A 265 -27.60 -33.29 -13.26
C THR A 265 -26.85 -32.74 -12.05
N LYS A 266 -26.45 -31.45 -12.09
CA LYS A 266 -25.71 -30.71 -11.04
C LYS A 266 -24.40 -31.41 -10.67
N GLY A 267 -23.88 -32.18 -11.63
CA GLY A 267 -22.72 -33.03 -11.48
C GLY A 267 -21.51 -32.41 -12.17
N VAL A 268 -20.34 -32.62 -11.57
CA VAL A 268 -19.06 -32.26 -12.18
C VAL A 268 -18.22 -33.50 -12.34
N SER A 269 -17.75 -33.71 -13.56
CA SER A 269 -16.73 -34.69 -13.89
C SER A 269 -15.38 -33.98 -14.00
N VAL A 270 -14.41 -34.46 -13.23
CA VAL A 270 -13.05 -33.90 -13.21
C VAL A 270 -12.09 -34.95 -13.74
N ALA A 271 -11.30 -34.59 -14.76
CA ALA A 271 -10.21 -35.42 -15.26
C ALA A 271 -8.88 -34.72 -15.00
N VAL A 272 -8.03 -35.34 -14.17
CA VAL A 272 -6.67 -34.87 -13.89
C VAL A 272 -5.69 -35.64 -14.77
N ILE A 273 -4.99 -34.95 -15.65
CA ILE A 273 -4.05 -35.53 -16.60
C ILE A 273 -2.64 -35.26 -16.10
N ILE A 274 -1.92 -36.33 -15.75
CA ILE A 274 -0.57 -36.25 -15.19
C ILE A 274 0.43 -36.73 -16.23
N LYS A 275 1.46 -35.91 -16.48
CA LYS A 275 2.67 -36.29 -17.18
C LYS A 275 3.80 -36.30 -16.16
N GLU A 276 4.13 -37.47 -15.63
CA GLU A 276 5.04 -37.60 -14.48
C GLU A 276 6.48 -37.20 -14.81
N GLY A 277 6.94 -37.47 -16.03
CA GLY A 277 8.36 -37.34 -16.40
C GLY A 277 9.20 -38.47 -15.79
N ASN A 278 10.52 -38.30 -15.82
CA ASN A 278 11.46 -39.26 -15.22
C ASN A 278 11.59 -39.01 -13.71
N GLU A 279 11.90 -40.07 -12.96
CA GLU A 279 12.36 -39.94 -11.58
C GLU A 279 13.83 -39.51 -11.58
N TYR A 280 14.20 -38.55 -10.73
CA TYR A 280 15.55 -38.03 -10.63
C TYR A 280 16.19 -38.53 -9.34
N ASP A 281 17.25 -39.31 -9.48
CA ASP A 281 18.14 -39.64 -8.37
C ASP A 281 19.33 -38.68 -8.41
N VAL A 282 19.67 -38.10 -7.26
CA VAL A 282 20.68 -37.04 -7.17
C VAL A 282 21.77 -37.43 -6.20
N GLU A 283 22.98 -37.52 -6.76
CA GLU A 283 24.22 -37.80 -6.05
C GLU A 283 25.17 -36.60 -6.17
N PHE A 284 26.07 -36.48 -5.20
CA PHE A 284 27.11 -35.47 -5.18
C PHE A 284 28.46 -36.17 -5.11
N GLU A 285 29.43 -35.66 -5.86
CA GLU A 285 30.80 -36.15 -5.84
C GLU A 285 31.75 -34.98 -5.69
N GLY A 286 32.80 -35.13 -4.88
CA GLY A 286 33.81 -34.09 -4.65
C GLY A 286 33.42 -33.04 -3.60
N ASN A 287 32.28 -33.20 -2.91
CA ASN A 287 31.89 -32.36 -1.78
C ASN A 287 32.50 -32.85 -0.45
N GLU A 288 33.69 -32.37 -0.12
CA GLU A 288 34.38 -32.71 1.13
C GLU A 288 33.97 -31.81 2.29
N GLU A 289 33.71 -30.52 2.03
CA GLU A 289 33.37 -29.53 3.07
C GLU A 289 31.90 -29.62 3.51
N PHE A 290 30.99 -29.80 2.55
CA PHE A 290 29.55 -29.79 2.81
C PHE A 290 28.93 -31.17 2.63
N TRP A 291 28.14 -31.58 3.63
CA TRP A 291 27.37 -32.80 3.60
C TRP A 291 26.30 -32.74 2.50
N ASP A 292 26.02 -33.88 1.86
CA ASP A 292 24.99 -34.00 0.82
C ASP A 292 23.65 -33.42 1.28
N LEU A 293 23.25 -33.64 2.53
CA LEU A 293 22.01 -33.13 3.11
C LEU A 293 21.94 -31.58 3.11
N THR A 294 23.09 -30.92 3.19
CA THR A 294 23.20 -29.47 3.09
C THR A 294 22.99 -29.05 1.63
N LEU A 295 23.72 -29.66 0.69
CA LEU A 295 23.64 -29.32 -0.74
C LEU A 295 22.29 -29.70 -1.36
N LYS A 296 21.63 -30.76 -0.86
CA LYS A 296 20.27 -31.14 -1.25
C LYS A 296 19.25 -30.02 -0.99
N LYS A 297 19.48 -29.14 0.00
CA LYS A 297 18.60 -27.99 0.25
C LYS A 297 18.71 -26.92 -0.82
N ASP A 298 19.87 -26.84 -1.48
CA ASP A 298 20.17 -25.89 -2.57
C ASP A 298 19.64 -26.36 -3.93
N LEU A 299 19.23 -27.63 -4.03
CA LEU A 299 18.54 -28.15 -5.21
C LEU A 299 17.18 -27.49 -5.38
N VAL A 300 17.01 -26.82 -6.52
CA VAL A 300 15.79 -26.10 -6.90
C VAL A 300 14.85 -26.95 -7.73
N LEU A 301 15.38 -27.98 -8.43
CA LEU A 301 14.58 -28.82 -9.31
C LEU A 301 13.39 -29.49 -8.60
N PHE A 302 13.55 -29.90 -7.35
CA PHE A 302 12.48 -30.52 -6.55
C PHE A 302 11.50 -29.53 -5.91
N LYS A 303 11.74 -28.23 -6.04
CA LYS A 303 10.87 -27.16 -5.51
C LYS A 303 10.13 -26.45 -6.65
N GLU A 304 10.87 -25.97 -7.63
CA GLU A 304 10.34 -25.14 -8.72
C GLU A 304 10.12 -25.92 -10.03
N GLY A 305 10.63 -27.15 -10.12
CA GLY A 305 10.59 -27.99 -11.31
C GLY A 305 11.81 -27.84 -12.23
N ASN A 306 11.90 -28.70 -13.25
CA ASN A 306 13.07 -28.78 -14.14
C ASN A 306 12.78 -28.55 -15.64
N ARG A 307 11.71 -27.81 -15.97
CA ARG A 307 11.39 -27.47 -17.36
C ARG A 307 12.60 -26.84 -18.09
N ASN A 308 12.98 -27.42 -19.23
CA ASN A 308 14.12 -26.99 -20.05
C ASN A 308 15.44 -26.88 -19.24
N ASN A 309 15.70 -27.82 -18.33
CA ASN A 309 16.85 -27.86 -17.43
C ASN A 309 17.02 -26.61 -16.54
N PHE A 310 15.94 -25.86 -16.31
CA PHE A 310 15.98 -24.66 -15.46
C PHE A 310 16.34 -24.99 -14.01
N GLY A 311 15.69 -26.02 -13.46
CA GLY A 311 15.91 -26.48 -12.08
C GLY A 311 17.36 -26.89 -11.86
N ILE A 312 17.94 -27.66 -12.77
CA ILE A 312 19.35 -28.08 -12.73
C ILE A 312 20.27 -26.85 -12.77
N ARG A 313 20.13 -25.95 -13.76
CA ARG A 313 21.00 -24.76 -13.87
C ARG A 313 20.93 -23.86 -12.64
N LYS A 314 19.74 -23.70 -12.05
CA LYS A 314 19.56 -22.89 -10.84
C LYS A 314 20.16 -23.59 -9.61
N SER A 315 20.05 -24.92 -9.53
CA SER A 315 20.70 -25.73 -8.48
C SER A 315 22.23 -25.61 -8.54
N VAL A 316 22.82 -25.76 -9.73
CA VAL A 316 24.26 -25.54 -9.97
C VAL A 316 24.69 -24.16 -9.48
N ARG A 317 23.94 -23.12 -9.83
CA ARG A 317 24.22 -21.75 -9.38
C ARG A 317 24.14 -21.62 -7.86
N ASN A 318 23.09 -22.14 -7.24
CA ASN A 318 22.91 -22.07 -5.79
C ASN A 318 24.04 -22.78 -5.04
N ILE A 319 24.45 -23.96 -5.50
CA ILE A 319 25.58 -24.70 -4.92
C ILE A 319 26.87 -23.88 -5.07
N LYS A 320 27.16 -23.36 -6.27
CA LYS A 320 28.32 -22.46 -6.49
C LYS A 320 28.27 -21.24 -5.56
N ASP A 321 27.12 -20.62 -5.41
CA ASP A 321 26.93 -19.47 -4.54
C ASP A 321 27.10 -19.83 -3.05
N HIS A 322 26.68 -21.03 -2.64
CA HIS A 322 26.92 -21.57 -1.29
C HIS A 322 28.42 -21.65 -1.01
N TYR A 323 29.16 -22.34 -1.88
CA TYR A 323 30.61 -22.47 -1.78
C TYR A 323 31.33 -21.11 -1.82
N ARG A 324 30.92 -20.21 -2.73
CA ARG A 324 31.47 -18.84 -2.79
C ARG A 324 31.27 -18.08 -1.49
N LYS A 325 30.10 -18.17 -0.86
CA LYS A 325 29.82 -17.53 0.45
C LYS A 325 30.69 -18.11 1.57
N ALA A 326 31.10 -19.36 1.45
CA ALA A 326 32.02 -20.01 2.38
C ALA A 326 33.51 -19.78 2.04
N GLY A 327 33.82 -18.97 1.02
CA GLY A 327 35.19 -18.59 0.66
C GLY A 327 35.82 -19.40 -0.47
N TYR A 328 35.08 -20.32 -1.08
CA TYR A 328 35.53 -21.13 -2.22
C TYR A 328 35.22 -20.39 -3.54
N LEU A 329 36.06 -19.40 -3.87
CA LEU A 329 35.79 -18.47 -4.97
C LEU A 329 35.93 -19.09 -6.37
N LYS A 330 36.62 -20.23 -6.45
CA LYS A 330 36.84 -20.98 -7.70
C LYS A 330 35.94 -22.21 -7.82
N ALA A 331 35.03 -22.43 -6.89
CA ALA A 331 34.19 -23.62 -6.90
C ALA A 331 33.49 -23.77 -8.25
N ASP A 332 33.70 -24.92 -8.88
CA ASP A 332 33.02 -25.31 -10.11
C ASP A 332 32.13 -26.52 -9.83
N VAL A 333 31.03 -26.58 -10.56
CA VAL A 333 30.02 -27.63 -10.39
C VAL A 333 29.59 -28.02 -11.78
N LYS A 334 29.83 -29.28 -12.13
CA LYS A 334 29.40 -29.93 -13.35
C LYS A 334 28.29 -30.91 -13.03
N VAL A 335 27.45 -31.17 -14.02
CA VAL A 335 26.35 -32.12 -13.88
C VAL A 335 26.55 -33.18 -14.95
N GLU A 336 26.77 -34.41 -14.49
CA GLU A 336 26.73 -35.60 -15.32
C GLU A 336 25.33 -36.20 -15.25
N ASP A 337 24.82 -36.60 -16.41
CA ASP A 337 23.41 -36.92 -16.61
C ASP A 337 23.31 -38.22 -17.40
N GLU A 338 22.90 -39.28 -16.71
CA GLU A 338 22.76 -40.61 -17.29
C GLU A 338 21.31 -41.08 -17.12
N ILE A 339 20.72 -41.59 -18.21
CA ILE A 339 19.39 -42.20 -18.18
C ILE A 339 19.60 -43.71 -18.16
N LYS A 340 19.17 -44.37 -17.08
CA LYS A 340 19.15 -45.83 -17.02
C LYS A 340 17.89 -46.32 -17.74
N ASP A 341 18.08 -46.83 -18.96
CA ASP A 341 17.00 -47.19 -19.90
C ASP A 341 15.98 -48.21 -19.34
N ASP A 342 16.36 -49.02 -18.34
CA ASP A 342 15.50 -50.06 -17.78
C ASP A 342 14.50 -49.58 -16.70
N GLU A 343 14.71 -48.39 -16.09
CA GLU A 343 13.93 -47.98 -14.90
C GLU A 343 13.24 -46.60 -14.99
N ALA A 344 13.36 -45.86 -16.10
CA ALA A 344 12.88 -44.47 -16.20
C ALA A 344 13.41 -43.54 -15.08
N VAL A 345 14.54 -43.92 -14.48
CA VAL A 345 15.31 -43.13 -13.51
C VAL A 345 16.44 -42.42 -14.25
N ARG A 346 16.50 -41.10 -14.06
CA ARG A 346 17.55 -40.22 -14.54
C ARG A 346 18.50 -39.92 -13.37
N MET A 347 19.72 -40.39 -13.47
CA MET A 347 20.75 -40.17 -12.47
C MET A 347 21.46 -38.85 -12.77
N LEU A 348 21.44 -37.93 -11.81
CA LEU A 348 22.20 -36.68 -11.87
C LEU A 348 23.31 -36.73 -10.83
N CYS A 349 24.56 -36.78 -11.30
CA CYS A 349 25.72 -36.59 -10.45
C CYS A 349 26.20 -35.14 -10.54
N PHE A 350 26.15 -34.42 -9.41
CA PHE A 350 26.76 -33.09 -9.30
C PHE A 350 28.23 -33.27 -8.90
N VAL A 351 29.12 -33.21 -9.89
CA VAL A 351 30.56 -33.29 -9.69
C VAL A 351 31.08 -31.91 -9.32
N ILE A 352 31.55 -31.77 -8.08
CA ILE A 352 31.97 -30.53 -7.45
C ILE A 352 33.50 -30.51 -7.37
N ASP A 353 34.09 -29.46 -7.93
CA ASP A 353 35.47 -29.07 -7.66
C ASP A 353 35.39 -27.85 -6.74
N GLU A 354 35.59 -28.07 -5.43
CA GLU A 354 35.49 -26.99 -4.44
C GLU A 354 36.57 -25.92 -4.66
N GLY A 355 37.75 -26.33 -5.12
CA GLY A 355 38.95 -25.50 -5.14
C GLY A 355 39.43 -25.10 -3.74
N PRO A 356 40.44 -24.23 -3.63
CA PRO A 356 40.96 -23.79 -2.33
C PRO A 356 39.98 -22.84 -1.63
N GLN A 357 39.76 -23.05 -0.33
CA GLN A 357 39.05 -22.10 0.52
C GLN A 357 39.94 -20.90 0.83
N SER A 358 39.49 -19.70 0.50
CA SER A 358 40.22 -18.46 0.76
C SER A 358 39.81 -17.86 2.11
N LEU A 359 40.70 -17.92 3.09
CA LEU A 359 40.51 -17.39 4.43
C LEU A 359 41.26 -16.08 4.64
N VAL A 360 40.66 -15.16 5.40
CA VAL A 360 41.28 -13.88 5.75
C VAL A 360 42.38 -14.10 6.78
N GLU A 361 43.63 -13.88 6.39
CA GLU A 361 44.79 -13.99 7.28
C GLU A 361 45.00 -12.70 8.06
N SER A 362 44.85 -11.55 7.41
CA SER A 362 45.03 -10.25 8.04
C SER A 362 44.17 -9.17 7.39
N ILE A 363 43.72 -8.22 8.22
CA ILE A 363 43.06 -6.99 7.78
C ILE A 363 43.89 -5.83 8.34
N GLN A 364 44.52 -5.07 7.45
CA GLN A 364 45.28 -3.87 7.76
C GLN A 364 44.47 -2.65 7.33
N ILE A 365 44.32 -1.67 8.20
CA ILE A 365 43.72 -0.38 7.84
C ILE A 365 44.80 0.69 7.95
N LYS A 366 44.88 1.56 6.95
CA LYS A 366 45.81 2.70 6.91
C LYS A 366 45.07 3.98 6.55
N GLY A 367 45.61 5.11 6.98
CA GLY A 367 45.05 6.43 6.73
C GLY A 367 43.85 6.77 7.61
N ASN A 368 43.50 5.91 8.57
CA ASN A 368 42.54 6.22 9.62
C ASN A 368 43.19 7.08 10.71
N HIS A 369 42.72 8.31 10.87
CA HIS A 369 43.14 9.28 11.88
C HIS A 369 42.01 9.61 12.85
N LEU A 370 40.75 9.67 12.37
CA LEU A 370 39.58 9.95 13.21
C LEU A 370 39.14 8.75 14.05
N PHE A 371 39.09 7.57 13.43
CA PHE A 371 38.61 6.36 14.08
C PHE A 371 39.73 5.35 14.26
N ASP A 372 39.78 4.75 15.45
CA ASP A 372 40.65 3.62 15.69
C ASP A 372 40.25 2.43 14.80
N GLU A 373 41.26 1.64 14.43
CA GLU A 373 41.10 0.45 13.58
C GLU A 373 40.01 -0.51 14.11
N LYS A 374 39.89 -0.64 15.44
CA LYS A 374 38.88 -1.48 16.09
C LYS A 374 37.45 -1.02 15.78
N LYS A 375 37.20 0.29 15.70
CA LYS A 375 35.87 0.84 15.41
C LYS A 375 35.48 0.60 13.96
N ILE A 376 36.44 0.75 13.05
CA ILE A 376 36.25 0.45 11.62
C ILE A 376 36.00 -1.05 11.43
N LYS A 377 36.82 -1.92 12.04
CA LYS A 377 36.63 -3.38 11.98
C LYS A 377 35.28 -3.85 12.51
N LYS A 378 34.73 -3.20 13.53
CA LYS A 378 33.37 -3.50 14.04
C LYS A 378 32.26 -3.20 13.04
N GLN A 379 32.48 -2.29 12.09
CA GLN A 379 31.53 -1.95 11.04
C GLN A 379 31.61 -2.92 9.85
N MET A 380 32.65 -3.76 9.80
CA MET A 380 32.92 -4.71 8.72
C MET A 380 32.39 -6.11 9.05
N LEU A 381 31.87 -6.77 8.02
CA LEU A 381 31.49 -8.17 7.99
C LEU A 381 32.68 -9.07 7.70
N THR A 382 33.66 -8.61 6.92
CA THR A 382 34.93 -9.32 6.68
C THR A 382 35.75 -9.36 7.97
N GLN A 383 36.02 -10.56 8.47
CA GLN A 383 36.67 -10.78 9.76
C GLN A 383 37.71 -11.90 9.67
N LEU A 384 38.63 -11.96 10.64
CA LEU A 384 39.56 -13.09 10.78
C LEU A 384 38.81 -14.33 11.34
N PRO A 385 39.29 -15.55 11.06
CA PRO A 385 38.76 -16.76 11.69
C PRO A 385 38.75 -16.66 13.23
N GLY A 386 37.65 -17.07 13.86
CA GLY A 386 37.47 -17.06 15.31
C GLY A 386 36.28 -17.93 15.76
N ILE A 387 35.90 -17.85 17.05
CA ILE A 387 34.86 -18.71 17.65
C ILE A 387 33.48 -18.54 17.00
N LEU A 388 33.17 -17.31 16.54
CA LEU A 388 31.89 -16.95 15.93
C LEU A 388 31.98 -16.63 14.44
N ALA A 389 33.20 -16.55 13.88
CA ALA A 389 33.44 -16.08 12.51
C ALA A 389 34.30 -17.08 11.73
N ASN A 390 33.80 -17.56 10.59
CA ASN A 390 34.48 -18.56 9.78
C ASN A 390 35.69 -17.98 9.01
N GLY A 391 35.79 -16.65 8.91
CA GLY A 391 36.92 -15.96 8.29
C GLY A 391 37.01 -16.11 6.76
N ALA A 392 35.95 -16.56 6.11
CA ALA A 392 35.88 -16.68 4.66
C ALA A 392 36.00 -15.31 3.97
N PHE A 393 36.82 -15.22 2.92
CA PHE A 393 36.95 -14.02 2.12
C PHE A 393 35.99 -14.01 0.94
N VAL A 394 35.08 -13.03 0.91
CA VAL A 394 34.12 -12.83 -0.19
C VAL A 394 34.27 -11.40 -0.75
N PRO A 395 34.65 -11.23 -2.04
CA PRO A 395 34.91 -9.92 -2.63
C PRO A 395 33.72 -8.94 -2.57
N GLU A 396 32.50 -9.47 -2.69
CA GLU A 396 31.25 -8.71 -2.62
C GLU A 396 31.02 -8.16 -1.20
N VAL A 397 31.25 -8.98 -0.17
CA VAL A 397 31.17 -8.57 1.24
C VAL A 397 32.19 -7.47 1.54
N LEU A 398 33.43 -7.61 1.05
CA LEU A 398 34.44 -6.55 1.23
C LEU A 398 34.00 -5.22 0.58
N LYS A 399 33.28 -5.26 -0.54
CA LYS A 399 32.76 -4.03 -1.18
C LYS A 399 31.67 -3.39 -0.32
N GLU A 400 30.81 -4.18 0.29
CA GLU A 400 29.80 -3.69 1.25
C GLU A 400 30.47 -3.06 2.48
N ASP A 401 31.51 -3.71 3.00
CA ASP A 401 32.33 -3.19 4.11
C ASP A 401 32.94 -1.83 3.77
N MET A 402 33.51 -1.67 2.58
CA MET A 402 34.05 -0.38 2.13
C MET A 402 32.98 0.72 2.15
N ASN A 403 31.76 0.42 1.67
CA ASN A 403 30.66 1.38 1.69
C ASN A 403 30.20 1.71 3.12
N ALA A 404 30.19 0.70 4.01
CA ALA A 404 29.86 0.90 5.41
C ALA A 404 30.90 1.81 6.11
N VAL A 405 32.18 1.64 5.80
CA VAL A 405 33.26 2.53 6.26
C VAL A 405 33.10 3.94 5.70
N ILE A 406 32.85 4.10 4.39
CA ILE A 406 32.56 5.42 3.79
C ILE A 406 31.39 6.10 4.51
N SER A 407 30.34 5.35 4.82
CA SER A 407 29.15 5.86 5.51
C SER A 407 29.45 6.27 6.96
N LEU A 408 30.30 5.52 7.66
CA LEU A 408 30.77 5.85 9.02
C LEU A 408 31.46 7.22 9.06
N TYR A 409 32.30 7.52 8.08
CA TYR A 409 33.00 8.80 7.93
C TYR A 409 32.08 9.91 7.42
N PHE A 410 31.20 9.61 6.46
CA PHE A 410 30.21 10.55 5.95
C PHE A 410 29.36 11.14 7.08
N ASN A 411 28.94 10.30 8.05
CA ASN A 411 28.19 10.70 9.24
C ASN A 411 28.98 11.58 10.22
N GLN A 412 30.29 11.76 10.03
CA GLN A 412 31.14 12.70 10.77
C GLN A 412 31.56 13.92 9.94
N GLY A 413 30.92 14.14 8.78
CA GLY A 413 31.16 15.30 7.92
C GLY A 413 32.27 15.12 6.87
N TYR A 414 32.79 13.90 6.69
CA TYR A 414 33.83 13.59 5.70
C TYR A 414 33.20 13.13 4.38
N LYS A 415 32.80 14.10 3.54
CA LYS A 415 32.04 13.84 2.31
C LYS A 415 32.81 13.09 1.23
N ASN A 416 34.11 13.34 1.14
CA ASN A 416 34.96 12.81 0.08
C ASN A 416 35.84 11.66 0.56
N THR A 417 35.36 10.90 1.54
CA THR A 417 36.06 9.72 2.01
C THR A 417 36.20 8.73 0.87
N LYS A 418 37.43 8.35 0.55
CA LYS A 418 37.74 7.29 -0.42
C LYS A 418 38.35 6.12 0.33
N VAL A 419 37.87 4.92 0.03
CA VAL A 419 38.42 3.68 0.56
C VAL A 419 38.91 2.88 -0.63
N GLU A 420 40.20 2.63 -0.68
CA GLU A 420 40.83 1.76 -1.68
C GLU A 420 41.22 0.43 -1.02
N LYS A 421 41.19 -0.65 -1.81
CA LYS A 421 41.55 -1.98 -1.33
C LYS A 421 42.76 -2.53 -2.08
N ASP A 422 43.71 -3.07 -1.34
CA ASP A 422 44.79 -3.92 -1.84
C ASP A 422 44.59 -5.33 -1.27
N VAL A 423 44.37 -6.31 -2.15
CA VAL A 423 44.07 -7.69 -1.77
C VAL A 423 45.19 -8.58 -2.27
N LYS A 424 45.94 -9.16 -1.33
CA LYS A 424 47.06 -10.06 -1.62
C LYS A 424 46.67 -11.50 -1.31
N TRP A 425 46.95 -12.37 -2.26
CA TRP A 425 46.68 -13.80 -2.17
C TRP A 425 47.99 -14.55 -1.98
N SER A 426 47.99 -15.58 -1.14
CA SER A 426 49.07 -16.57 -1.10
C SER A 426 49.17 -17.33 -2.44
N GLU A 427 50.31 -17.98 -2.70
CA GLU A 427 50.53 -18.75 -3.93
C GLU A 427 49.48 -19.87 -4.11
N ASP A 428 49.09 -20.52 -3.01
CA ASP A 428 48.06 -21.56 -2.94
C ASP A 428 46.61 -21.03 -2.96
N ARG A 429 46.42 -19.69 -2.92
CA ARG A 429 45.13 -18.98 -2.79
C ARG A 429 44.29 -19.34 -1.55
N GLN A 430 44.88 -19.98 -0.54
CA GLN A 430 44.16 -20.31 0.70
C GLN A 430 44.12 -19.14 1.69
N LYS A 431 45.04 -18.18 1.57
CA LYS A 431 45.12 -17.03 2.47
C LYS A 431 44.99 -15.72 1.73
N VAL A 432 44.23 -14.81 2.34
CA VAL A 432 43.97 -13.47 1.82
C VAL A 432 44.37 -12.44 2.87
N SER A 433 45.31 -11.58 2.50
CA SER A 433 45.64 -10.38 3.26
C SER A 433 44.97 -9.18 2.63
N VAL A 434 44.09 -8.53 3.39
CA VAL A 434 43.34 -7.36 2.95
C VAL A 434 43.96 -6.12 3.57
N ARG A 435 44.30 -5.14 2.74
CA ARG A 435 44.63 -3.79 3.18
C ARG A 435 43.58 -2.82 2.67
N LEU A 436 43.03 -2.02 3.57
CA LEU A 436 42.18 -0.88 3.26
C LEU A 436 42.97 0.40 3.47
N ASP A 437 43.20 1.14 2.39
CA ASP A 437 43.82 2.45 2.42
C ASP A 437 42.69 3.50 2.39
N ILE A 438 42.50 4.19 3.52
CA ILE A 438 41.45 5.20 3.71
C ILE A 438 42.05 6.58 3.48
N SER A 439 41.47 7.31 2.54
CA SER A 439 41.67 8.75 2.42
C SER A 439 40.43 9.42 3.01
N GLU A 440 40.52 9.86 4.28
CA GLU A 440 39.38 10.48 4.99
C GLU A 440 38.86 11.72 4.26
N GLY A 441 39.77 12.49 3.65
CA GLY A 441 39.45 13.78 3.05
C GLY A 441 39.32 14.87 4.11
N VAL A 442 38.74 16.01 3.71
CA VAL A 442 38.56 17.15 4.61
C VAL A 442 37.26 16.98 5.38
N GLN A 443 37.30 17.17 6.71
CA GLN A 443 36.11 17.24 7.53
C GLN A 443 35.40 18.57 7.28
N THR A 444 34.17 18.54 6.78
CA THR A 444 33.35 19.75 6.68
C THR A 444 32.63 20.00 8.00
N LEU A 445 32.98 21.11 8.67
CA LEU A 445 32.30 21.59 9.86
C LEU A 445 31.36 22.75 9.53
N VAL A 446 30.32 22.92 10.32
CA VAL A 446 29.43 24.08 10.20
C VAL A 446 30.14 25.32 10.76
N SER A 447 30.42 26.31 9.91
CA SER A 447 31.14 27.53 10.32
C SER A 447 30.21 28.62 10.83
N SER A 448 29.01 28.73 10.26
CA SER A 448 27.98 29.67 10.68
C SER A 448 26.60 29.14 10.34
N VAL A 449 25.64 29.44 11.21
CA VAL A 449 24.21 29.27 10.95
C VAL A 449 23.56 30.64 10.99
N SER A 450 23.06 31.09 9.85
CA SER A 450 22.35 32.36 9.71
C SER A 450 20.85 32.10 9.68
N LEU A 451 20.13 32.77 10.58
CA LEU A 451 18.68 32.72 10.69
C LEU A 451 18.11 34.10 10.37
N PRO A 452 16.87 34.20 9.86
CA PRO A 452 16.18 35.47 9.71
C PRO A 452 16.09 36.22 11.05
N GLU A 453 16.31 37.53 11.04
CA GLU A 453 16.25 38.39 12.23
C GLU A 453 14.81 38.70 12.66
N SER A 454 13.88 38.66 11.70
CA SER A 454 12.46 38.95 11.89
C SER A 454 11.61 37.99 11.06
N GLY A 455 10.45 37.62 11.58
CA GLY A 455 9.46 36.76 10.94
C GLY A 455 8.46 36.24 11.98
N ILE A 456 7.66 35.24 11.60
CA ILE A 456 6.70 34.57 12.49
C ILE A 456 7.37 33.90 13.69
N LEU A 457 8.58 33.36 13.48
CA LEU A 457 9.45 32.84 14.54
C LEU A 457 10.60 33.81 14.78
N SER A 458 10.85 34.10 16.05
CA SER A 458 12.08 34.77 16.46
C SER A 458 13.30 33.88 16.19
N SER A 459 14.46 34.49 16.00
CA SER A 459 15.69 33.73 15.80
C SER A 459 16.06 32.85 17.01
N GLU A 460 15.52 33.15 18.21
CA GLU A 460 15.68 32.31 19.41
C GLU A 460 14.81 31.06 19.34
N GLU A 461 13.53 31.18 19.01
CA GLU A 461 12.64 30.02 18.78
C GLU A 461 13.18 29.12 17.66
N MET A 462 13.67 29.70 16.56
CA MET A 462 14.28 28.92 15.47
C MET A 462 15.52 28.16 15.93
N ARG A 463 16.34 28.76 16.82
CA ARG A 463 17.55 28.11 17.36
C ARG A 463 17.24 26.88 18.21
N ASP A 464 16.11 26.86 18.89
CA ASP A 464 15.69 25.72 19.72
C ASP A 464 15.13 24.56 18.87
N ILE A 465 14.60 24.86 17.68
CA ILE A 465 14.02 23.87 16.76
C ILE A 465 15.11 23.20 15.90
N ILE A 466 16.09 23.97 15.41
CA ILE A 466 17.13 23.45 14.52
C ILE A 466 18.10 22.51 15.24
N GLN A 467 18.48 21.44 14.55
CA GLN A 467 19.50 20.50 15.01
C GLN A 467 20.91 20.91 14.58
N VAL A 468 21.04 21.61 13.45
CA VAL A 468 22.35 22.06 12.93
C VAL A 468 22.96 23.12 13.86
N LYS A 469 24.17 22.85 14.36
CA LYS A 469 24.91 23.74 15.28
C LYS A 469 26.26 24.13 14.72
N VAL A 470 26.75 25.30 15.14
CA VAL A 470 28.10 25.76 14.77
C VAL A 470 29.15 24.82 15.38
N LYS A 471 30.23 24.55 14.64
CA LYS A 471 31.32 23.62 14.98
C LYS A 471 30.94 22.13 15.07
N THR A 472 29.77 21.72 14.57
CA THR A 472 29.43 20.30 14.41
C THR A 472 29.71 19.81 12.99
N PRO A 473 29.83 18.48 12.77
CA PRO A 473 29.87 17.90 11.43
C PRO A 473 28.70 18.37 10.56
N PHE A 474 28.99 18.78 9.33
CA PHE A 474 27.94 19.13 8.38
C PHE A 474 27.32 17.86 7.78
N LEU A 475 26.01 17.71 7.96
CA LEU A 475 25.20 16.68 7.29
C LEU A 475 24.04 17.35 6.56
N LYS A 476 23.94 17.09 5.25
CA LYS A 476 22.85 17.66 4.43
C LYS A 476 21.47 17.19 4.91
N SER A 477 21.37 15.97 5.44
CA SER A 477 20.12 15.43 5.99
C SER A 477 19.59 16.25 7.17
N LEU A 478 20.49 16.75 8.04
CA LEU A 478 20.08 17.58 9.17
C LEU A 478 19.51 18.93 8.71
N VAL A 479 20.06 19.53 7.65
CA VAL A 479 19.49 20.76 7.07
C VAL A 479 18.08 20.50 6.53
N GLN A 480 17.85 19.35 5.88
CA GLN A 480 16.53 18.97 5.38
C GLN A 480 15.53 18.64 6.49
N GLU A 481 16.00 18.11 7.62
CA GLU A 481 15.18 17.91 8.82
C GLU A 481 14.81 19.25 9.46
N ASP A 482 15.77 20.17 9.58
CA ASP A 482 15.54 21.53 10.07
C ASP A 482 14.53 22.29 9.21
N GLU A 483 14.66 22.24 7.87
CA GLU A 483 13.70 22.81 6.92
C GLU A 483 12.26 22.34 7.21
N LYS A 484 12.08 21.03 7.42
CA LYS A 484 10.77 20.42 7.72
C LYS A 484 10.27 20.83 9.09
N SER A 485 11.10 20.80 10.12
CA SER A 485 10.70 21.15 11.49
C SER A 485 10.31 22.62 11.60
N LEU A 486 11.08 23.52 11.00
CA LEU A 486 10.75 24.95 10.95
C LEU A 486 9.45 25.20 10.16
N ALA A 487 9.30 24.59 8.97
CA ALA A 487 8.08 24.71 8.18
C ALA A 487 6.86 24.18 8.95
N SER A 488 7.00 23.09 9.70
CA SER A 488 5.94 22.51 10.53
C SER A 488 5.47 23.49 11.61
N VAL A 489 6.39 24.06 12.39
CA VAL A 489 6.07 24.99 13.48
C VAL A 489 5.47 26.30 12.94
N ILE A 490 5.97 26.80 11.81
CA ILE A 490 5.41 27.99 11.16
C ILE A 490 4.00 27.69 10.60
N SER A 491 3.81 26.52 9.99
CA SER A 491 2.50 26.07 9.54
C SER A 491 1.50 25.99 10.68
N GLU A 492 1.90 25.59 11.89
CA GLU A 492 1.00 25.57 13.05
C GLU A 492 0.50 26.96 13.48
N LYS A 493 1.25 28.01 13.18
CA LYS A 493 0.88 29.41 13.44
C LYS A 493 -0.05 29.99 12.35
N GLY A 494 -0.55 29.18 11.40
CA GLY A 494 -1.50 29.60 10.37
C GLY A 494 -0.89 29.85 8.98
N TYR A 495 0.33 29.37 8.71
CA TYR A 495 1.05 29.65 7.46
C TYR A 495 1.37 28.36 6.71
N PRO A 496 0.37 27.66 6.14
CA PRO A 496 0.56 26.34 5.53
C PRO A 496 1.37 26.36 4.21
N HIS A 497 1.57 27.54 3.62
CA HIS A 497 2.33 27.73 2.39
C HIS A 497 3.78 28.19 2.64
N VAL A 498 4.25 28.06 3.88
CA VAL A 498 5.62 28.40 4.23
C VAL A 498 6.61 27.54 3.42
N ASP A 499 7.59 28.21 2.83
CA ASP A 499 8.73 27.59 2.16
C ASP A 499 10.01 27.94 2.93
N VAL A 500 10.63 26.92 3.53
CA VAL A 500 11.89 27.06 4.26
C VAL A 500 13.00 26.42 3.43
N LYS A 501 14.04 27.21 3.13
CA LYS A 501 15.19 26.76 2.33
C LYS A 501 16.48 27.02 3.07
N GLY A 502 17.26 25.96 3.29
CA GLY A 502 18.63 26.01 3.78
C GLY A 502 19.61 26.17 2.62
N GLU A 503 20.05 27.40 2.37
CA GLU A 503 21.14 27.67 1.43
C GLU A 503 22.48 27.26 2.05
N ILE A 504 23.18 26.37 1.36
CA ILE A 504 24.46 25.82 1.81
C ILE A 504 25.56 26.42 0.95
N SER A 505 26.50 27.13 1.60
CA SER A 505 27.72 27.63 0.97
C SER A 505 28.92 26.90 1.56
N ILE A 506 29.63 26.14 0.73
CA ILE A 506 30.82 25.37 1.14
C ILE A 506 32.05 26.11 0.61
N LYS A 507 33.07 26.30 1.46
CA LYS A 507 34.35 26.87 1.03
C LYS A 507 35.02 26.00 -0.04
N GLU A 508 35.88 26.61 -0.86
CA GLU A 508 36.63 25.89 -1.91
C GLU A 508 37.49 24.74 -1.35
N ASP A 509 38.04 24.93 -0.13
CA ASP A 509 38.81 23.91 0.60
C ASP A 509 37.96 22.81 1.25
N GLN A 510 36.64 22.94 1.20
CA GLN A 510 35.63 22.01 1.75
C GLN A 510 35.66 21.80 3.27
N SER A 511 36.44 22.61 4.00
CA SER A 511 36.58 22.52 5.46
C SER A 511 35.38 23.07 6.22
N GLU A 512 34.67 24.02 5.60
CA GLU A 512 33.59 24.75 6.24
C GLU A 512 32.35 24.83 5.36
N ALA A 513 31.20 24.67 5.99
CA ALA A 513 29.90 24.94 5.40
C ALA A 513 29.17 26.02 6.22
N ALA A 514 28.79 27.10 5.55
CA ALA A 514 27.84 28.07 6.08
C ALA A 514 26.43 27.65 5.65
N VAL A 515 25.50 27.63 6.62
CA VAL A 515 24.08 27.34 6.37
C VAL A 515 23.29 28.59 6.64
N LYS A 516 22.53 29.06 5.64
CA LYS A 516 21.63 30.20 5.77
C LYS A 516 20.21 29.72 5.52
N TYR A 517 19.35 29.82 6.53
CA TYR A 517 17.94 29.52 6.37
C TYR A 517 17.20 30.77 5.89
N ASN A 518 16.50 30.64 4.77
CA ASN A 518 15.56 31.63 4.28
C ASN A 518 14.15 31.08 4.46
N VAL A 519 13.24 31.91 4.98
CA VAL A 519 11.85 31.56 5.24
C VAL A 519 10.95 32.47 4.42
N THR A 520 10.09 31.87 3.60
CA THR A 520 9.04 32.59 2.87
C THR A 520 7.70 32.15 3.45
N GLU A 521 7.04 33.05 4.17
CA GLU A 521 5.92 32.71 5.06
C GLU A 521 4.63 32.34 4.31
N GLY A 522 4.37 32.97 3.17
CA GLY A 522 3.10 32.84 2.45
C GLY A 522 1.94 33.57 3.16
N PRO A 523 0.70 33.44 2.66
CA PRO A 523 -0.47 34.07 3.29
C PRO A 523 -0.82 33.39 4.62
N TYR A 524 -1.37 34.18 5.56
CA TYR A 524 -2.01 33.66 6.76
C TYR A 524 -3.35 33.02 6.37
N VAL A 525 -3.61 31.83 6.89
CA VAL A 525 -4.80 31.04 6.60
C VAL A 525 -5.44 30.59 7.89
N LYS A 526 -6.74 30.86 8.01
CA LYS A 526 -7.56 30.37 9.12
C LYS A 526 -8.33 29.11 8.73
N MET A 527 -8.67 28.34 9.74
CA MET A 527 -9.57 27.21 9.63
C MET A 527 -11.00 27.71 9.49
N GLY A 528 -11.70 27.27 8.45
CA GLY A 528 -13.12 27.49 8.28
C GLY A 528 -13.95 26.34 8.89
N GLU A 529 -15.17 26.19 8.38
CA GLU A 529 -16.08 25.12 8.80
C GLU A 529 -15.56 23.70 8.53
N VAL A 530 -15.98 22.77 9.41
CA VAL A 530 -15.75 21.33 9.27
C VAL A 530 -17.05 20.62 8.88
N TYR A 531 -17.04 19.99 7.72
CA TYR A 531 -18.16 19.25 7.16
C TYR A 531 -17.92 17.75 7.24
N LEU A 532 -18.81 17.06 7.95
CA LEU A 532 -18.77 15.60 8.09
C LEU A 532 -19.77 14.94 7.15
N THR A 533 -19.43 13.78 6.62
CA THR A 533 -20.32 12.98 5.79
C THR A 533 -20.08 11.49 5.97
N GLY A 534 -21.16 10.71 5.94
CA GLY A 534 -21.13 9.25 6.10
C GLY A 534 -21.13 8.75 7.55
N ASN A 535 -21.16 9.65 8.52
CA ASN A 535 -21.42 9.32 9.94
C ASN A 535 -22.93 9.13 10.18
N PHE A 536 -23.51 8.05 9.64
CA PHE A 536 -24.97 7.80 9.73
C PHE A 536 -25.39 7.35 11.13
N ARG A 537 -24.56 6.55 11.82
CA ARG A 537 -24.81 6.06 13.18
C ARG A 537 -24.03 6.85 14.22
N THR A 538 -22.80 7.25 13.93
CA THR A 538 -21.92 7.95 14.88
C THR A 538 -22.36 9.40 15.05
N GLU A 539 -22.51 9.82 16.29
CA GLU A 539 -22.88 11.20 16.61
C GLU A 539 -21.84 12.18 16.04
N LYS A 540 -22.31 13.22 15.34
CA LYS A 540 -21.46 14.28 14.75
C LYS A 540 -20.44 14.83 15.76
N ARG A 541 -20.87 15.07 17.00
CA ARG A 541 -20.02 15.60 18.07
C ARG A 541 -18.84 14.69 18.41
N ILE A 542 -19.02 13.38 18.37
CA ILE A 542 -17.96 12.43 18.71
C ILE A 542 -16.82 12.51 17.69
N VAL A 543 -17.17 12.61 16.41
CA VAL A 543 -16.21 12.84 15.33
C VAL A 543 -15.55 14.21 15.49
N LEU A 544 -16.32 15.28 15.72
CA LEU A 544 -15.76 16.63 15.88
C LEU A 544 -14.78 16.74 17.06
N ASN A 545 -15.08 16.09 18.19
CA ASN A 545 -14.19 16.08 19.35
C ASN A 545 -12.82 15.45 19.03
N GLU A 546 -12.82 14.38 18.23
CA GLU A 546 -11.62 13.64 17.86
C GLU A 546 -10.76 14.37 16.82
N LEU A 547 -11.37 15.29 16.05
CA LEU A 547 -10.63 16.13 15.11
C LEU A 547 -9.75 17.18 15.80
N GLU A 548 -10.12 17.64 17.01
CA GLU A 548 -9.39 18.69 17.74
C GLU A 548 -9.12 19.97 16.91
N ILE A 549 -10.01 20.24 15.95
CA ILE A 549 -9.94 21.39 15.05
C ILE A 549 -11.07 22.36 15.41
N GLU A 550 -10.68 23.59 15.72
CA GLU A 550 -11.60 24.68 16.03
C GLU A 550 -11.75 25.60 14.81
N PRO A 551 -12.98 25.87 14.35
CA PRO A 551 -13.22 26.91 13.35
C PRO A 551 -12.68 28.27 13.81
N GLU A 552 -12.25 29.10 12.87
CA GLU A 552 -11.60 30.41 13.03
C GLU A 552 -10.18 30.39 13.64
N ALA A 553 -9.70 29.24 14.14
CA ALA A 553 -8.32 29.10 14.60
C ALA A 553 -7.30 29.14 13.43
N PRO A 554 -6.01 29.41 13.67
CA PRO A 554 -4.97 29.29 12.64
C PRO A 554 -4.97 27.87 12.04
N PHE A 555 -4.94 27.76 10.71
CA PHE A 555 -4.86 26.46 10.05
C PHE A 555 -3.52 25.79 10.35
N SER A 556 -3.55 24.52 10.77
CA SER A 556 -2.35 23.72 11.04
C SER A 556 -2.39 22.41 10.28
N LEU A 557 -1.38 22.17 9.43
CA LEU A 557 -1.22 20.89 8.74
C LEU A 557 -0.93 19.75 9.72
N VAL A 558 -0.21 20.04 10.82
CA VAL A 558 0.08 19.06 11.88
C VAL A 558 -1.21 18.58 12.52
N LYS A 559 -2.06 19.52 12.97
CA LYS A 559 -3.38 19.19 13.55
C LYS A 559 -4.27 18.44 12.57
N LEU A 560 -4.23 18.77 11.27
CA LEU A 560 -4.96 18.02 10.25
C LEU A 560 -4.50 16.56 10.15
N LEU A 561 -3.18 16.31 10.19
CA LEU A 561 -2.62 14.96 10.16
C LEU A 561 -2.90 14.19 11.46
N GLU A 562 -2.88 14.87 12.60
CA GLU A 562 -3.29 14.31 13.89
C GLU A 562 -4.77 13.95 13.88
N ALA A 563 -5.65 14.84 13.42
CA ALA A 563 -7.07 14.59 13.23
C ALA A 563 -7.32 13.36 12.35
N GLN A 564 -6.58 13.23 11.24
CA GLN A 564 -6.62 12.04 10.38
C GLN A 564 -6.25 10.76 11.14
N ARG A 565 -5.18 10.81 11.94
CA ARG A 565 -4.72 9.69 12.74
C ARG A 565 -5.72 9.32 13.84
N ASN A 566 -6.23 10.31 14.55
CA ASN A 566 -7.20 10.19 15.64
C ASN A 566 -8.48 9.51 15.14
N ILE A 567 -9.08 10.04 14.06
CA ILE A 567 -10.28 9.43 13.45
C ILE A 567 -10.02 7.99 12.97
N ARG A 568 -8.85 7.70 12.37
CA ARG A 568 -8.49 6.32 11.98
C ARG A 568 -8.34 5.40 13.19
N ASN A 569 -7.80 5.89 14.29
CA ASN A 569 -7.60 5.13 15.52
C ASN A 569 -8.92 4.78 16.22
N MET A 570 -10.02 5.51 15.96
CA MET A 570 -11.33 5.14 16.47
C MET A 570 -11.74 3.72 16.01
N ASN A 571 -11.27 3.25 14.86
CA ASN A 571 -11.53 1.90 14.33
C ASN A 571 -13.04 1.55 14.22
N ILE A 572 -13.88 2.57 14.06
CA ILE A 572 -15.32 2.47 13.79
C ILE A 572 -15.68 2.82 12.34
N PHE A 573 -14.68 3.22 11.54
CA PHE A 573 -14.81 3.54 10.12
C PHE A 573 -13.93 2.58 9.30
N ASP A 574 -14.43 2.12 8.15
CA ASP A 574 -13.66 1.32 7.20
C ASP A 574 -12.78 2.20 6.29
N SER A 575 -13.24 3.40 5.94
CA SER A 575 -12.46 4.39 5.20
C SER A 575 -12.75 5.81 5.68
N VAL A 576 -11.73 6.68 5.64
CA VAL A 576 -11.84 8.09 6.02
C VAL A 576 -10.95 8.94 5.11
N GLN A 577 -11.54 9.92 4.45
CA GLN A 577 -10.92 10.83 3.51
C GLN A 577 -11.11 12.27 3.97
N PHE A 578 -10.01 13.02 4.01
CA PHE A 578 -9.99 14.43 4.39
C PHE A 578 -9.69 15.25 3.15
N LYS A 579 -10.48 16.29 2.92
CA LYS A 579 -10.32 17.23 1.81
C LYS A 579 -10.31 18.66 2.37
N ALA A 580 -9.15 19.30 2.28
CA ALA A 580 -8.96 20.69 2.70
C ALA A 580 -9.20 21.60 1.48
N ILE A 581 -10.40 22.15 1.38
CA ILE A 581 -10.83 23.01 0.27
C ILE A 581 -10.38 24.45 0.56
N GLY A 582 -9.73 25.11 -0.40
CA GLY A 582 -9.13 26.43 -0.24
C GLY A 582 -7.61 26.40 -0.03
N LEU A 583 -7.03 25.23 0.32
CA LEU A 583 -5.60 25.11 0.55
C LEU A 583 -4.80 25.23 -0.76
N LYS A 584 -5.23 24.58 -1.83
CA LYS A 584 -4.52 24.63 -3.12
C LYS A 584 -4.67 26.01 -3.77
N GLU A 585 -5.84 26.60 -3.58
CA GLU A 585 -6.28 27.91 -4.09
C GLU A 585 -5.66 29.08 -3.30
N LYS A 586 -4.91 28.78 -2.21
CA LYS A 586 -4.32 29.77 -1.29
C LYS A 586 -5.35 30.77 -0.75
N SER A 587 -6.55 30.25 -0.48
CA SER A 587 -7.62 30.98 0.20
C SER A 587 -7.17 31.42 1.59
N ASP A 588 -7.70 32.54 2.07
CA ASP A 588 -7.52 33.02 3.44
C ASP A 588 -8.26 32.14 4.46
N GLU A 589 -9.23 31.35 4.01
CA GLU A 589 -9.99 30.40 4.80
C GLU A 589 -10.00 29.00 4.15
N ILE A 590 -9.71 27.95 4.95
CA ILE A 590 -9.74 26.55 4.51
C ILE A 590 -10.88 25.79 5.17
N HIS A 591 -11.78 25.24 4.37
CA HIS A 591 -12.84 24.36 4.85
C HIS A 591 -12.40 22.90 4.81
N LEU A 592 -12.74 22.13 5.85
CA LEU A 592 -12.40 20.71 5.93
C LEU A 592 -13.61 19.83 5.68
N PHE A 593 -13.53 18.98 4.66
CA PHE A 593 -14.50 17.92 4.42
C PHE A 593 -13.92 16.59 4.86
N VAL A 594 -14.62 15.93 5.80
CA VAL A 594 -14.28 14.60 6.27
C VAL A 594 -15.37 13.64 5.78
N GLU A 595 -15.00 12.83 4.80
CA GLU A 595 -15.82 11.76 4.22
C GLU A 595 -15.42 10.44 4.86
N MET A 596 -16.39 9.72 5.40
CA MET A 596 -16.14 8.48 6.13
C MET A 596 -17.15 7.41 5.75
N GLU A 597 -16.68 6.17 5.74
CA GLU A 597 -17.50 4.98 5.58
C GLU A 597 -17.56 4.27 6.92
N GLU A 598 -18.74 4.22 7.54
CA GLU A 598 -18.92 3.56 8.82
C GLU A 598 -18.83 2.05 8.71
N LYS A 599 -18.07 1.47 9.62
CA LYS A 599 -17.92 0.03 9.76
C LYS A 599 -19.12 -0.56 10.48
N LYS A 600 -19.48 -1.80 10.13
CA LYS A 600 -20.44 -2.56 10.95
C LYS A 600 -19.94 -2.67 12.39
N PRO A 601 -20.73 -2.23 13.38
CA PRO A 601 -20.25 -2.05 14.75
C PRO A 601 -20.13 -3.38 15.50
N TYR A 602 -20.92 -4.38 15.10
CA TYR A 602 -20.89 -5.71 15.71
C TYR A 602 -19.67 -6.51 15.24
N PHE A 603 -19.06 -7.23 16.17
CA PHE A 603 -17.93 -8.10 15.86
C PHE A 603 -17.97 -9.39 16.66
N VAL A 604 -17.40 -10.43 16.08
CA VAL A 604 -17.09 -11.70 16.74
C VAL A 604 -15.63 -12.01 16.47
N GLU A 605 -14.90 -12.40 17.50
CA GLU A 605 -13.48 -12.72 17.47
C GLU A 605 -13.29 -14.05 18.20
N VAL A 606 -12.59 -14.98 17.57
CA VAL A 606 -12.29 -16.30 18.13
C VAL A 606 -10.81 -16.56 17.92
N GLY A 607 -10.11 -16.91 18.99
CA GLY A 607 -8.68 -17.18 18.96
C GLY A 607 -8.34 -18.44 19.75
N MET A 608 -7.31 -19.15 19.31
CA MET A 608 -6.71 -20.26 20.03
C MET A 608 -5.19 -20.15 19.95
N GLY A 609 -4.50 -20.58 21.00
CA GLY A 609 -3.05 -20.45 21.08
C GLY A 609 -2.41 -21.39 22.07
N TYR A 610 -1.08 -21.39 22.08
CA TYR A 610 -0.27 -22.09 23.05
C TYR A 610 0.82 -21.14 23.56
N ASP A 611 0.91 -20.97 24.87
CA ASP A 611 2.06 -20.32 25.50
C ASP A 611 2.48 -21.06 26.76
N THR A 612 3.67 -20.73 27.27
CA THR A 612 4.27 -21.42 28.42
C THR A 612 3.50 -21.24 29.73
N GLU A 613 2.71 -20.17 29.85
CA GLU A 613 1.99 -19.83 31.09
C GLU A 613 0.56 -20.36 31.12
N ARG A 614 -0.13 -20.41 29.97
CA ARG A 614 -1.53 -20.85 29.82
C ARG A 614 -1.66 -22.22 29.17
N SER A 615 -0.55 -22.78 28.66
CA SER A 615 -0.56 -23.94 27.77
C SER A 615 -1.55 -23.73 26.62
N PHE A 616 -2.34 -24.73 26.23
CA PHE A 616 -3.37 -24.50 25.23
C PHE A 616 -4.51 -23.65 25.79
N PHE A 617 -4.88 -22.60 25.06
CA PHE A 617 -6.03 -21.75 25.39
C PHE A 617 -6.87 -21.45 24.15
N ALA A 618 -8.16 -21.20 24.39
CA ALA A 618 -9.10 -20.70 23.40
C ALA A 618 -9.93 -19.59 24.02
N HIS A 619 -10.17 -18.51 23.27
CA HIS A 619 -11.04 -17.43 23.69
C HIS A 619 -12.04 -17.08 22.58
N ALA A 620 -13.19 -16.59 23.00
CA ALA A 620 -14.19 -16.01 22.13
C ALA A 620 -14.62 -14.66 22.71
N LYS A 621 -14.71 -13.65 21.86
CA LYS A 621 -15.13 -12.29 22.20
C LYS A 621 -16.17 -11.83 21.19
N SER A 622 -17.26 -11.26 21.66
CA SER A 622 -18.30 -10.70 20.82
C SER A 622 -18.79 -9.40 21.40
N GLY A 623 -19.16 -8.43 20.57
CA GLY A 623 -19.60 -7.14 21.06
C GLY A 623 -19.94 -6.14 19.97
N ASP A 624 -20.08 -4.89 20.41
CA ASP A 624 -20.33 -3.71 19.61
C ASP A 624 -19.19 -2.71 19.85
N ARG A 625 -18.52 -2.24 18.80
CA ARG A 625 -17.39 -1.30 18.87
C ARG A 625 -17.83 0.17 18.96
N ASN A 626 -19.07 0.47 18.61
CA ASN A 626 -19.60 1.83 18.51
C ASN A 626 -21.00 1.91 19.11
N LEU A 627 -21.11 1.52 20.39
CA LEU A 627 -22.37 1.41 21.11
C LEU A 627 -23.11 2.75 21.07
N PHE A 628 -24.34 2.72 20.58
CA PHE A 628 -25.20 3.90 20.38
C PHE A 628 -24.58 5.04 19.55
N GLY A 629 -23.55 4.77 18.73
CA GLY A 629 -22.89 5.81 17.94
C GLY A 629 -21.96 6.72 18.75
N THR A 630 -21.50 6.27 19.93
CA THR A 630 -20.74 7.10 20.88
C THR A 630 -19.23 6.82 20.92
N ASN A 631 -18.70 6.02 19.97
CA ASN A 631 -17.31 5.51 20.00
C ASN A 631 -16.96 4.78 21.31
N LYS A 632 -17.94 4.11 21.91
CA LYS A 632 -17.76 3.25 23.09
C LYS A 632 -17.92 1.80 22.69
N SER A 633 -16.96 0.95 23.06
CA SER A 633 -17.08 -0.49 22.85
C SER A 633 -17.71 -1.18 24.05
N ALA A 634 -18.68 -2.06 23.81
CA ALA A 634 -19.17 -3.01 24.80
C ALA A 634 -19.02 -4.42 24.26
N TRP A 635 -18.44 -5.33 25.04
CA TRP A 635 -18.17 -6.69 24.59
C TRP A 635 -18.26 -7.68 25.74
N LEU A 636 -18.53 -8.92 25.39
CA LEU A 636 -18.47 -10.10 26.24
C LEU A 636 -17.34 -10.98 25.73
N SER A 637 -16.49 -11.48 26.62
CA SER A 637 -15.48 -12.48 26.27
C SER A 637 -15.50 -13.65 27.25
N GLY A 638 -15.19 -14.84 26.75
CA GLY A 638 -14.84 -15.99 27.55
C GLY A 638 -13.50 -16.55 27.08
N GLU A 639 -12.67 -16.99 28.02
CA GLU A 639 -11.43 -17.73 27.76
C GLU A 639 -11.47 -19.05 28.52
N VAL A 640 -11.01 -20.10 27.87
CA VAL A 640 -10.78 -21.42 28.47
C VAL A 640 -9.32 -21.79 28.23
N SER A 641 -8.59 -22.09 29.30
CA SER A 641 -7.19 -22.53 29.24
C SER A 641 -7.01 -23.85 30.00
N GLN A 642 -5.95 -24.58 29.66
CA GLN A 642 -5.65 -25.86 30.31
C GLN A 642 -5.29 -25.73 31.79
N ILE A 643 -4.87 -24.55 32.24
CA ILE A 643 -4.36 -24.35 33.61
C ILE A 643 -5.41 -23.66 34.50
N GLY A 644 -6.53 -23.20 33.93
CA GLY A 644 -7.57 -22.44 34.64
C GLY A 644 -7.10 -21.05 35.06
N TYR A 645 -8.05 -20.15 35.38
CA TYR A 645 -7.73 -18.85 36.00
C TYR A 645 -7.18 -19.13 37.41
N ARG A 646 -5.90 -18.86 37.65
CA ARG A 646 -5.31 -18.91 38.99
C ARG A 646 -5.40 -17.56 39.68
#